data_AF-A0A925SNI0-F1
#
_entry.id   AF-A0A925SNI0-F1
#
_cell.length_a   1.000
_cell.length_b   1.000
_cell.length_c   1.000
_cell.angle_alpha   90.00
_cell.angle_beta   90.00
_cell.angle_gamma   90.00
#
_symmetry.space_group_name_H-M   'P 1'
#
loop_
_entity.id
_entity.type
_entity.pdbx_description
1 polymer ?
#
loop_
_entity_poly.entity_id
_entity_poly.type
_entity_poly.pdbx_seq_one_letter_code
_entity_poly.pdbx_strand_id
1 'polypeptide(L)'
;AIKGKVPFINFFDGFRTSHEIQKIETIEYEELGKLLDMNDVDAFRRNALNPDHPVLRGTAQNPDIYFQEREVSNKYYEALPEIVEGYMAEISKLTGREYHLFNYYGAPDAERMIIAMGSATEAIQETIEHMNAHGEKVGLLVVRLYRPFSIEHFFKYIPKTVTKIAVLDRTKEPGSLAEPLYLDVKTAFYNQDVRPLIVGGRYGLGSKDVIPSHIVAVYENLNADQPKDGFTIGIVDDVTNKSLPYGKDIDPTPAGTTACKFWGLGSDGTVGANKSAIKIIGDKTDMYAQAYFAYDSKKSGGITVSHLRFGKKPIKAPYLINKADFVACHNQSYVDKYDVMAGLKPKGSFLLNCIWSQEELEAKLPGTMKRFIANNNINFYTLDAVKIAQEIGLGGRINMIMQSAFFKITNIIPLEDAIKYLKDAVEDSYGNKGQKILDMNNAAIDVGVNKIVKITVPESWKTAEDSVGSQETFACACSDTAPKKEIPEFITNILIPMNRQEGDSLPVSAFIGGMEDGTFPLGTAAYEKRGIATTVPEWQMDKCIQCNQCSYVCPHAVIRPVLATEEEIANAPEGFTAKAAIGAKGLQFRLAVSPLDCTGCGNCAQVCPAKEKALIMLPLETQMNQAPLWDHVANISPKANPMNKNTVKGSQFEQPLLEFSGACAGCGETPYAKLITQLFGDRMMVANATGCSSIWGGSAPSVPYTKNHLGHGPAWANSLFEDNAEFGLGMQLGGDAVRSKVASDVKAALELNISAELKAALTNWLENIANGEGTRTRADQLIALLEAEKGEDVVLNEIYKNKDFFVKRSQWIFGGDGWAYDIGYGGLDHVLASGQDVNVLVMDTEIYSNTGGQASKATPTAAIAQFAASGKTTKKKDLGMMAMSYGYVYVAQIAMGADHNQTLKAIAEAEAYPGPSLIIAYSPCISHGLRAGMGKSQLEIKNAVACGYWGMYRYNPTLQEQGKNPFIMDSKEPTANFRDFLMGEVRYSSLKAQYPDTAEALFAKTEKDALSRLATYRKLAQG
;
A
#
# COMPACT_ATOMS: atom_id res chain seq x y z
N ALA A 1 -8.63 -13.34 -32.54
CA ALA A 1 -9.90 -12.60 -32.35
C ALA A 1 -10.68 -12.40 -33.65
N ILE A 2 -10.13 -11.70 -34.65
CA ILE A 2 -10.86 -11.36 -35.90
C ILE A 2 -11.19 -12.61 -36.74
N LYS A 3 -10.18 -13.39 -37.14
CA LYS A 3 -10.35 -14.62 -37.95
C LYS A 3 -11.30 -15.64 -37.31
N GLY A 4 -11.11 -15.90 -36.02
CA GLY A 4 -11.96 -16.83 -35.26
C GLY A 4 -13.30 -16.28 -34.79
N LYS A 5 -13.54 -14.96 -34.86
CA LYS A 5 -14.73 -14.26 -34.31
C LYS A 5 -15.01 -14.54 -32.83
N VAL A 6 -13.97 -14.91 -32.07
CA VAL A 6 -14.03 -15.16 -30.62
C VAL A 6 -13.09 -14.17 -29.92
N PRO A 7 -13.53 -13.46 -28.86
CA PRO A 7 -12.65 -12.58 -28.09
C PRO A 7 -11.58 -13.37 -27.33
N PHE A 8 -10.43 -12.75 -27.08
CA PHE A 8 -9.30 -13.38 -26.37
C PHE A 8 -9.02 -12.62 -25.07
N ILE A 9 -8.73 -13.37 -24.01
CA ILE A 9 -8.08 -12.87 -22.82
C ILE A 9 -6.62 -13.32 -22.90
N ASN A 10 -5.72 -12.39 -23.19
CA ASN A 10 -4.28 -12.63 -23.03
C ASN A 10 -3.89 -12.18 -21.61
N PHE A 11 -3.38 -13.11 -20.81
CA PHE A 11 -3.01 -12.85 -19.43
C PHE A 11 -1.59 -13.33 -19.15
N PHE A 12 -0.98 -12.71 -18.15
CA PHE A 12 0.33 -13.03 -17.63
C PHE A 12 0.35 -12.69 -16.13
N ASP A 13 1.30 -13.24 -15.40
CA ASP A 13 1.28 -13.17 -13.95
C ASP A 13 1.56 -11.74 -13.45
N GLY A 14 0.65 -11.25 -12.62
CA GLY A 14 0.73 -9.94 -11.97
C GLY A 14 2.02 -9.82 -11.14
N PHE A 15 2.67 -8.66 -11.20
CA PHE A 15 4.05 -8.38 -10.76
C PHE A 15 5.13 -9.28 -11.39
N ARG A 16 5.04 -10.61 -11.20
CA ARG A 16 6.09 -11.56 -11.55
C ARG A 16 6.49 -11.54 -13.02
N THR A 17 5.55 -11.25 -13.92
CA THR A 17 5.83 -10.98 -15.34
C THR A 17 5.57 -9.51 -15.68
N SER A 18 4.44 -8.96 -15.25
CA SER A 18 4.05 -7.58 -15.63
C SER A 18 5.02 -6.47 -15.19
N HIS A 19 5.82 -6.69 -14.15
CA HIS A 19 6.78 -5.73 -13.59
C HIS A 19 8.23 -6.25 -13.63
N GLU A 20 8.43 -7.45 -14.16
CA GLU A 20 9.78 -7.95 -14.43
C GLU A 20 10.31 -7.28 -15.70
N ILE A 21 11.49 -6.70 -15.60
CA ILE A 21 12.17 -6.12 -16.75
C ILE A 21 13.07 -7.18 -17.34
N GLN A 22 12.91 -7.47 -18.63
CA GLN A 22 13.82 -8.32 -19.38
C GLN A 22 14.26 -7.66 -20.68
N LYS A 23 15.47 -7.99 -21.14
CA LYS A 23 15.85 -7.79 -22.54
C LYS A 23 15.09 -8.79 -23.41
N ILE A 24 14.24 -8.28 -24.31
CA ILE A 24 13.40 -9.08 -25.20
C ILE A 24 13.60 -8.66 -26.65
N GLU A 25 13.17 -9.51 -27.58
CA GLU A 25 12.97 -9.13 -28.97
C GLU A 25 11.53 -8.63 -29.16
N THR A 26 11.38 -7.45 -29.78
CA THR A 26 10.08 -6.92 -30.18
C THR A 26 9.84 -7.15 -31.67
N ILE A 27 8.59 -7.41 -32.05
CA ILE A 27 8.19 -7.55 -33.46
C ILE A 27 7.68 -6.20 -33.95
N GLU A 28 8.21 -5.72 -35.06
CA GLU A 28 7.79 -4.48 -35.70
C GLU A 28 6.34 -4.57 -36.21
N TYR A 29 5.62 -3.45 -36.15
CA TYR A 29 4.20 -3.41 -36.51
C TYR A 29 3.94 -3.73 -37.98
N GLU A 30 4.88 -3.41 -38.87
CA GLU A 30 4.79 -3.75 -40.28
C GLU A 30 4.79 -5.27 -40.50
N GLU A 31 5.64 -6.02 -39.77
CA GLU A 31 5.69 -7.49 -39.86
C GLU A 31 4.42 -8.12 -39.29
N LEU A 32 3.92 -7.63 -38.15
CA LEU A 32 2.64 -8.08 -37.59
C LEU A 32 1.46 -7.79 -38.55
N GLY A 33 1.49 -6.65 -39.23
CA GLY A 33 0.46 -6.24 -40.20
C GLY A 33 0.31 -7.24 -41.35
N LYS A 34 1.40 -7.90 -41.77
CA LYS A 34 1.38 -8.92 -42.84
C LYS A 34 0.62 -10.19 -42.46
N LEU A 35 0.44 -10.46 -41.16
CA LEU A 35 -0.30 -11.62 -40.66
C LEU A 35 -1.82 -11.38 -40.59
N LEU A 36 -2.26 -10.12 -40.75
CA LEU A 36 -3.67 -9.77 -40.64
C LEU A 36 -4.41 -10.02 -41.96
N ASP A 37 -5.44 -10.86 -41.93
CA ASP A 37 -6.32 -11.07 -43.09
C ASP A 37 -7.26 -9.86 -43.26
N MET A 38 -7.00 -9.05 -44.29
CA MET A 38 -7.78 -7.85 -44.55
C MET A 38 -9.22 -8.13 -44.97
N ASN A 39 -9.52 -9.30 -45.54
CA ASN A 39 -10.90 -9.68 -45.83
C ASN A 39 -11.70 -9.90 -44.55
N ASP A 40 -11.09 -10.55 -43.55
CA ASP A 40 -11.73 -10.74 -42.25
C ASP A 40 -11.91 -9.41 -41.49
N VAL A 41 -10.93 -8.50 -41.59
CA VAL A 41 -11.03 -7.14 -41.05
C VAL A 41 -12.18 -6.38 -41.69
N ASP A 42 -12.28 -6.43 -43.01
CA ASP A 42 -13.35 -5.74 -43.73
C ASP A 42 -14.72 -6.36 -43.44
N ALA A 43 -14.81 -7.68 -43.32
CA ALA A 43 -16.01 -8.36 -42.85
C ALA A 43 -16.39 -7.94 -41.42
N PHE A 44 -15.44 -7.82 -40.49
CA PHE A 44 -15.68 -7.32 -39.15
C PHE A 44 -16.26 -5.89 -39.18
N ARG A 45 -15.68 -5.01 -40.01
CA ARG A 45 -16.17 -3.62 -40.21
C ARG A 45 -17.57 -3.58 -40.82
N ARG A 46 -17.85 -4.38 -41.85
CA ARG A 46 -19.18 -4.44 -42.48
C ARG A 46 -20.24 -5.03 -41.54
N ASN A 47 -19.82 -5.83 -40.55
CA ASN A 47 -20.67 -6.33 -39.48
C ASN A 47 -20.81 -5.36 -38.29
N ALA A 48 -20.25 -4.16 -38.32
CA ALA A 48 -20.51 -3.16 -37.28
C ALA A 48 -21.94 -2.60 -37.40
N LEU A 49 -22.49 -2.09 -36.29
CA LEU A 49 -23.76 -1.35 -36.33
C LEU A 49 -23.57 -0.09 -37.18
N ASN A 50 -24.40 0.06 -38.22
CA ASN A 50 -24.37 1.20 -39.12
C ASN A 50 -25.80 1.50 -39.60
N PRO A 51 -26.27 2.77 -39.56
CA PRO A 51 -27.59 3.14 -40.04
C PRO A 51 -27.83 2.89 -41.55
N ASP A 52 -26.78 2.78 -42.37
CA ASP A 52 -26.90 2.48 -43.81
C ASP A 52 -27.17 1.00 -44.10
N HIS A 53 -26.93 0.12 -43.11
CA HIS A 53 -27.27 -1.30 -43.15
C HIS A 53 -27.65 -1.79 -41.73
N PRO A 54 -28.80 -1.30 -41.20
CA PRO A 54 -29.13 -1.45 -39.79
C PRO A 54 -29.56 -2.88 -39.47
N VAL A 55 -29.21 -3.33 -38.26
CA VAL A 55 -29.60 -4.62 -37.70
C VAL A 55 -29.95 -4.48 -36.22
N LEU A 56 -30.72 -5.42 -35.67
CA LEU A 56 -30.97 -5.54 -34.24
C LEU A 56 -30.01 -6.58 -33.62
N ARG A 57 -29.44 -6.29 -32.45
CA ARG A 57 -28.60 -7.20 -31.65
C ARG A 57 -28.98 -7.10 -30.18
N GLY A 58 -28.78 -8.18 -29.42
CA GLY A 58 -29.13 -8.22 -27.99
C GLY A 58 -30.63 -8.33 -27.74
N THR A 59 -31.33 -9.13 -28.55
CA THR A 59 -32.77 -9.39 -28.40
C THR A 59 -33.07 -10.12 -27.10
N ALA A 60 -34.27 -9.92 -26.54
CA ALA A 60 -34.84 -10.82 -25.56
C ALA A 60 -35.42 -12.05 -26.28
N GLN A 61 -35.11 -13.25 -25.79
CA GLN A 61 -35.50 -14.52 -26.41
C GLN A 61 -36.20 -15.42 -25.39
N ASN A 62 -37.19 -16.16 -25.86
CA ASN A 62 -37.89 -17.17 -25.08
C ASN A 62 -37.15 -18.52 -25.15
N PRO A 63 -37.54 -19.52 -24.33
CA PRO A 63 -36.95 -20.86 -24.37
C PRO A 63 -37.13 -21.61 -25.69
N ASP A 64 -38.04 -21.17 -26.56
CA ASP A 64 -38.36 -21.79 -27.85
C ASP A 64 -37.21 -21.71 -28.87
N ILE A 65 -36.35 -20.69 -28.79
CA ILE A 65 -35.20 -20.51 -29.71
C ILE A 65 -33.86 -20.21 -29.02
N TYR A 66 -33.85 -19.79 -27.75
CA TYR A 66 -32.61 -19.37 -27.09
C TYR A 66 -31.54 -20.46 -27.09
N PHE A 67 -31.93 -21.72 -26.84
CA PHE A 67 -30.97 -22.81 -26.81
C PHE A 67 -30.36 -23.06 -28.20
N GLN A 68 -31.21 -23.14 -29.23
CA GLN A 68 -30.75 -23.35 -30.61
C GLN A 68 -29.79 -22.24 -31.05
N GLU A 69 -30.10 -20.97 -30.76
CA GLU A 69 -29.21 -19.86 -31.12
C GLU A 69 -27.88 -19.90 -30.37
N ARG A 70 -27.89 -20.31 -29.09
CA ARG A 70 -26.66 -20.42 -28.30
C ARG A 70 -25.66 -21.42 -28.90
N GLU A 71 -26.17 -22.54 -29.41
CA GLU A 71 -25.38 -23.61 -30.05
C GLU A 71 -24.84 -23.25 -31.44
N VAL A 72 -25.44 -22.26 -32.15
CA VAL A 72 -24.92 -21.80 -33.46
C VAL A 72 -23.48 -21.29 -33.36
N SER A 73 -23.06 -20.83 -32.17
CA SER A 73 -21.71 -20.34 -31.94
C SER A 73 -20.63 -21.43 -31.90
N ASN A 74 -21.00 -22.71 -31.73
CA ASN A 74 -20.06 -23.83 -31.52
C ASN A 74 -19.00 -23.93 -32.63
N LYS A 75 -19.41 -23.77 -33.89
CA LYS A 75 -18.50 -23.81 -35.05
C LYS A 75 -17.33 -22.84 -34.96
N TYR A 76 -17.50 -21.70 -34.29
CA TYR A 76 -16.43 -20.71 -34.11
C TYR A 76 -15.44 -21.14 -33.02
N TYR A 77 -15.93 -21.79 -31.95
CA TYR A 77 -15.09 -22.31 -30.88
C TYR A 77 -14.36 -23.60 -31.28
N GLU A 78 -15.01 -24.48 -32.05
CA GLU A 78 -14.41 -25.71 -32.59
C GLU A 78 -13.28 -25.41 -33.57
N ALA A 79 -13.41 -24.38 -34.41
CA ALA A 79 -12.36 -23.97 -35.35
C ALA A 79 -11.21 -23.19 -34.69
N LEU A 80 -11.40 -22.68 -33.46
CA LEU A 80 -10.47 -21.75 -32.85
C LEU A 80 -9.07 -22.34 -32.54
N PRO A 81 -8.94 -23.58 -32.02
CA PRO A 81 -7.64 -24.20 -31.76
C PRO A 81 -6.71 -24.18 -32.99
N GLU A 82 -7.20 -24.65 -34.13
CA GLU A 82 -6.44 -24.66 -35.40
C GLU A 82 -6.05 -23.25 -35.87
N ILE A 83 -6.97 -22.29 -35.70
CA ILE A 83 -6.69 -20.89 -36.05
C ILE A 83 -5.54 -20.34 -35.18
N VAL A 84 -5.55 -20.63 -33.87
CA VAL A 84 -4.52 -20.18 -32.93
C VAL A 84 -3.19 -20.88 -33.23
N GLU A 85 -3.21 -22.20 -33.41
CA GLU A 85 -2.03 -22.99 -33.76
C GLU A 85 -1.38 -22.49 -35.06
N GLY A 86 -2.19 -22.21 -36.09
CA GLY A 86 -1.71 -21.65 -37.35
C GLY A 86 -1.05 -20.27 -37.19
N TYR A 87 -1.62 -19.38 -36.37
CA TYR A 87 -1.01 -18.08 -36.08
C TYR A 87 0.25 -18.20 -35.21
N MET A 88 0.29 -19.15 -34.27
CA MET A 88 1.51 -19.46 -33.52
C MET A 88 2.61 -19.94 -34.45
N ALA A 89 2.30 -20.80 -35.43
CA ALA A 89 3.25 -21.26 -36.44
C ALA A 89 3.81 -20.11 -37.31
N GLU A 90 2.97 -19.16 -37.73
CA GLU A 90 3.44 -17.98 -38.47
C GLU A 90 4.35 -17.09 -37.60
N ILE A 91 4.02 -16.90 -36.32
CA ILE A 91 4.90 -16.19 -35.38
C ILE A 91 6.22 -16.95 -35.18
N SER A 92 6.18 -18.28 -35.09
CA SER A 92 7.38 -19.11 -34.99
C SER A 92 8.27 -19.02 -36.22
N LYS A 93 7.68 -18.98 -37.43
CA LYS A 93 8.40 -18.76 -38.67
C LYS A 93 9.07 -17.40 -38.74
N LEU A 94 8.38 -16.36 -38.25
CA LEU A 94 8.89 -14.99 -38.25
C LEU A 94 10.04 -14.80 -37.26
N THR A 95 9.95 -15.45 -36.09
CA THR A 95 10.79 -15.12 -34.93
C THR A 95 11.80 -16.20 -34.55
N GLY A 96 11.66 -17.40 -35.11
CA GLY A 96 12.40 -18.59 -34.69
C GLY A 96 11.97 -19.17 -33.34
N ARG A 97 10.99 -18.57 -32.65
CA ARG A 97 10.48 -19.05 -31.35
C ARG A 97 9.28 -19.96 -31.56
N GLU A 98 9.44 -21.24 -31.26
CA GLU A 98 8.40 -22.25 -31.45
C GLU A 98 7.30 -22.16 -30.38
N TYR A 99 6.06 -21.96 -30.82
CA TYR A 99 4.87 -21.90 -29.98
C TYR A 99 3.80 -22.86 -30.49
N HIS A 100 3.11 -23.50 -29.55
CA HIS A 100 1.97 -24.37 -29.80
C HIS A 100 0.91 -24.12 -28.72
N LEU A 101 -0.31 -24.65 -28.89
CA LEU A 101 -1.33 -24.59 -27.84
C LEU A 101 -0.83 -25.18 -26.51
N PHE A 102 0.00 -26.23 -26.62
CA PHE A 102 0.73 -26.87 -25.52
C PHE A 102 2.18 -27.11 -25.94
N ASN A 103 3.15 -26.67 -25.12
CA ASN A 103 4.58 -26.91 -25.39
C ASN A 103 5.15 -27.91 -24.39
N TYR A 104 5.84 -28.94 -24.86
CA TYR A 104 6.58 -29.87 -24.01
C TYR A 104 8.06 -29.51 -23.90
N TYR A 105 8.62 -29.58 -22.69
CA TYR A 105 10.05 -29.43 -22.42
C TYR A 105 10.52 -30.54 -21.47
N GLY A 106 11.72 -31.07 -21.67
CA GLY A 106 12.33 -32.08 -20.79
C GLY A 106 12.80 -33.32 -21.53
N ALA A 107 13.00 -34.41 -20.80
CA ALA A 107 13.50 -35.66 -21.36
C ALA A 107 12.47 -36.25 -22.36
N PRO A 108 12.89 -36.70 -23.56
CA PRO A 108 11.98 -37.37 -24.50
C PRO A 108 11.37 -38.66 -23.95
N ASP A 109 12.05 -39.30 -23.00
CA ASP A 109 11.63 -40.51 -22.28
C ASP A 109 11.22 -40.21 -20.83
N ALA A 110 10.71 -39.01 -20.55
CA ALA A 110 10.27 -38.64 -19.21
C ALA A 110 9.20 -39.61 -18.67
N GLU A 111 9.31 -39.94 -17.38
CA GLU A 111 8.38 -40.82 -16.66
C GLU A 111 7.45 -40.01 -15.75
N ARG A 112 7.92 -38.83 -15.30
CA ARG A 112 7.21 -37.89 -14.42
C ARG A 112 7.13 -36.52 -15.09
N MET A 113 5.96 -35.90 -15.05
CA MET A 113 5.72 -34.62 -15.72
C MET A 113 4.95 -33.64 -14.84
N ILE A 114 5.27 -32.35 -14.94
CA ILE A 114 4.43 -31.26 -14.43
C ILE A 114 3.61 -30.66 -15.58
N ILE A 115 2.34 -30.33 -15.33
CA ILE A 115 1.50 -29.51 -16.21
C ILE A 115 1.20 -28.20 -15.49
N ALA A 116 1.56 -27.08 -16.12
CA ALA A 116 1.40 -25.76 -15.51
C ALA A 116 1.18 -24.65 -16.56
N MET A 117 0.85 -23.46 -16.08
CA MET A 117 0.61 -22.26 -16.87
C MET A 117 1.24 -21.03 -16.20
N GLY A 118 1.48 -19.97 -16.96
CA GLY A 118 2.04 -18.72 -16.42
C GLY A 118 3.55 -18.76 -16.18
N SER A 119 4.06 -17.85 -15.36
CA SER A 119 5.50 -17.59 -15.23
C SER A 119 6.26 -18.74 -14.57
N ALA A 120 5.62 -19.52 -13.69
CA ALA A 120 6.29 -20.65 -13.03
C ALA A 120 6.81 -21.69 -14.03
N THR A 121 6.26 -21.74 -15.24
CA THR A 121 6.71 -22.65 -16.30
C THR A 121 8.17 -22.41 -16.71
N GLU A 122 8.65 -21.16 -16.68
CA GLU A 122 10.07 -20.84 -16.92
C GLU A 122 10.96 -21.37 -15.79
N ALA A 123 10.55 -21.17 -14.52
CA ALA A 123 11.28 -21.70 -13.36
C ALA A 123 11.30 -23.23 -13.33
N ILE A 124 10.19 -23.87 -13.71
CA ILE A 124 10.11 -25.33 -13.85
C ILE A 124 11.03 -25.79 -14.97
N GLN A 125 11.04 -25.10 -16.12
CA GLN A 125 11.91 -25.43 -17.22
C GLN A 125 13.40 -25.37 -16.82
N GLU A 126 13.84 -24.30 -16.15
CA GLU A 126 15.21 -24.18 -15.66
C GLU A 126 15.56 -25.29 -14.66
N THR A 127 14.61 -25.65 -13.79
CA THR A 127 14.76 -26.73 -12.81
C THR A 127 14.91 -28.10 -13.48
N ILE A 128 14.07 -28.44 -14.47
CA ILE A 128 14.17 -29.74 -15.17
C ILE A 128 15.42 -29.83 -16.05
N GLU A 129 15.90 -28.72 -16.62
CA GLU A 129 17.17 -28.70 -17.35
C GLU A 129 18.32 -29.13 -16.42
N HIS A 130 18.34 -28.63 -15.18
CA HIS A 130 19.29 -29.07 -14.15
C HIS A 130 19.09 -30.55 -13.75
N MET A 131 17.86 -30.98 -13.48
CA MET A 131 17.57 -32.35 -13.03
C MET A 131 17.89 -33.39 -14.11
N ASN A 132 17.49 -33.14 -15.36
CA ASN A 132 17.76 -34.04 -16.48
C ASN A 132 19.26 -34.15 -16.78
N ALA A 133 20.02 -33.05 -16.63
CA ALA A 133 21.49 -33.09 -16.72
C ALA A 133 22.14 -33.97 -15.62
N HIS A 134 21.40 -34.27 -14.54
CA HIS A 134 21.80 -35.18 -13.46
C HIS A 134 21.12 -36.56 -13.54
N GLY A 135 20.54 -36.91 -14.69
CA GLY A 135 20.02 -38.26 -14.96
C GLY A 135 18.57 -38.51 -14.56
N GLU A 136 17.87 -37.50 -14.04
CA GLU A 136 16.41 -37.58 -13.83
C GLU A 136 15.67 -37.63 -15.17
N LYS A 137 14.49 -38.27 -15.18
CA LYS A 137 13.63 -38.39 -16.37
C LYS A 137 12.35 -37.59 -16.19
N VAL A 138 12.48 -36.28 -16.21
CA VAL A 138 11.39 -35.35 -15.89
C VAL A 138 11.06 -34.41 -17.04
N GLY A 139 9.78 -34.06 -17.14
CA GLY A 139 9.24 -33.18 -18.17
C GLY A 139 8.27 -32.13 -17.64
N LEU A 140 7.96 -31.16 -18.49
CA LEU A 140 7.00 -30.08 -18.29
C LEU A 140 6.13 -29.95 -19.55
N LEU A 141 4.82 -29.93 -19.38
CA LEU A 141 3.88 -29.48 -20.40
C LEU A 141 3.35 -28.10 -20.02
N VAL A 142 3.58 -27.11 -20.87
CA VAL A 142 3.11 -25.75 -20.68
C VAL A 142 1.82 -25.53 -21.44
N VAL A 143 0.79 -25.07 -20.74
CA VAL A 143 -0.50 -24.67 -21.32
C VAL A 143 -0.40 -23.23 -21.81
N ARG A 144 -0.56 -23.00 -23.13
CA ARG A 144 -0.59 -21.65 -23.72
C ARG A 144 -2.03 -21.21 -24.03
N LEU A 145 -2.80 -22.07 -24.67
CA LEU A 145 -4.23 -21.85 -24.89
C LEU A 145 -5.04 -22.66 -23.87
N TYR A 146 -5.45 -22.01 -22.78
CA TYR A 146 -6.28 -22.67 -21.75
C TYR A 146 -7.73 -22.87 -22.19
N ARG A 147 -8.27 -21.93 -22.98
CA ARG A 147 -9.65 -22.00 -23.50
C ARG A 147 -9.71 -21.52 -24.95
N PRO A 148 -10.34 -22.29 -25.85
CA PRO A 148 -10.82 -23.67 -25.69
C PRO A 148 -9.70 -24.67 -25.43
N PHE A 149 -9.96 -25.70 -24.62
CA PHE A 149 -8.98 -26.73 -24.28
C PHE A 149 -8.99 -27.83 -25.35
N SER A 150 -8.00 -27.84 -26.25
CA SER A 150 -7.95 -28.80 -27.37
C SER A 150 -7.32 -30.13 -26.93
N ILE A 151 -8.14 -31.18 -26.84
CA ILE A 151 -7.71 -32.53 -26.42
C ILE A 151 -6.70 -33.15 -27.39
N GLU A 152 -6.88 -32.94 -28.69
CA GLU A 152 -5.95 -33.44 -29.72
C GLU A 152 -4.55 -32.85 -29.54
N HIS A 153 -4.46 -31.52 -29.45
CA HIS A 153 -3.18 -30.83 -29.26
C HIS A 153 -2.56 -31.12 -27.90
N PHE A 154 -3.38 -31.30 -26.86
CA PHE A 154 -2.94 -31.67 -25.53
C PHE A 154 -2.15 -32.99 -25.54
N PHE A 155 -2.70 -34.05 -26.16
CA PHE A 155 -2.04 -35.35 -26.20
C PHE A 155 -0.88 -35.44 -27.18
N LYS A 156 -0.89 -34.63 -28.24
CA LYS A 156 0.17 -34.63 -29.28
C LYS A 156 1.58 -34.46 -28.72
N TYR A 157 1.75 -33.65 -27.67
CA TYR A 157 3.06 -33.29 -27.13
C TYR A 157 3.43 -34.06 -25.85
N ILE A 158 2.57 -34.92 -25.33
CA ILE A 158 2.85 -35.71 -24.10
C ILE A 158 3.64 -36.97 -24.47
N PRO A 159 4.84 -37.21 -23.89
CA PRO A 159 5.57 -38.46 -24.11
C PRO A 159 4.78 -39.68 -23.62
N LYS A 160 4.77 -40.75 -24.41
CA LYS A 160 4.07 -42.00 -24.09
C LYS A 160 4.62 -42.72 -22.84
N THR A 161 5.83 -42.36 -22.41
CA THR A 161 6.51 -42.90 -21.23
C THR A 161 6.03 -42.29 -19.91
N VAL A 162 5.25 -41.21 -19.96
CA VAL A 162 4.76 -40.54 -18.74
C VAL A 162 3.76 -41.43 -18.01
N THR A 163 4.07 -41.74 -16.76
CA THR A 163 3.23 -42.57 -15.88
C THR A 163 2.70 -41.79 -14.67
N LYS A 164 3.31 -40.65 -14.33
CA LYS A 164 2.88 -39.80 -13.22
C LYS A 164 2.91 -38.31 -13.59
N ILE A 165 1.84 -37.60 -13.25
CA ILE A 165 1.62 -36.19 -13.59
C ILE A 165 1.27 -35.39 -12.33
N ALA A 166 1.92 -34.24 -12.13
CA ALA A 166 1.47 -33.22 -11.20
C ALA A 166 0.90 -32.02 -11.98
N VAL A 167 -0.30 -31.59 -11.65
CA VAL A 167 -0.92 -30.39 -12.22
C VAL A 167 -0.83 -29.25 -11.21
N LEU A 168 -0.28 -28.11 -11.62
CA LEU A 168 -0.06 -26.97 -10.76
C LEU A 168 -1.00 -25.81 -11.11
N ASP A 169 -1.84 -25.43 -10.15
CA ASP A 169 -2.81 -24.35 -10.26
C ASP A 169 -2.40 -23.13 -9.43
N ARG A 170 -2.43 -21.94 -10.04
CA ARG A 170 -2.16 -20.65 -9.38
C ARG A 170 -3.46 -20.00 -8.89
N THR A 171 -4.32 -20.80 -8.27
CA THR A 171 -5.61 -20.38 -7.72
C THR A 171 -6.01 -21.26 -6.54
N LYS A 172 -7.09 -20.90 -5.85
CA LYS A 172 -7.74 -21.72 -4.82
C LYS A 172 -9.24 -21.54 -4.95
N GLU A 173 -9.97 -22.64 -5.09
CA GLU A 173 -11.43 -22.67 -5.09
C GLU A 173 -11.92 -23.40 -3.83
N PRO A 174 -12.20 -22.69 -2.72
CA PRO A 174 -12.61 -23.32 -1.47
C PRO A 174 -13.87 -24.18 -1.64
N GLY A 175 -13.80 -25.45 -1.21
CA GLY A 175 -14.93 -26.40 -1.30
C GLY A 175 -15.10 -27.10 -2.65
N SER A 176 -14.32 -26.74 -3.68
CA SER A 176 -14.28 -27.48 -4.95
C SER A 176 -13.69 -28.89 -4.77
N LEU A 177 -13.98 -29.78 -5.73
CA LEU A 177 -13.34 -31.11 -5.79
C LEU A 177 -11.83 -31.00 -6.05
N ALA A 178 -11.42 -29.98 -6.81
CA ALA A 178 -10.06 -29.73 -7.28
C ALA A 178 -10.01 -28.39 -8.00
N GLU A 179 -8.80 -27.85 -8.20
CA GLU A 179 -8.59 -26.64 -8.98
C GLU A 179 -8.84 -26.82 -10.51
N PRO A 180 -9.08 -25.74 -11.27
CA PRO A 180 -9.58 -25.81 -12.64
C PRO A 180 -8.68 -26.56 -13.63
N LEU A 181 -7.37 -26.29 -13.66
CA LEU A 181 -6.48 -26.97 -14.62
C LEU A 181 -6.34 -28.45 -14.26
N TYR A 182 -6.27 -28.76 -12.96
CA TYR A 182 -6.29 -30.14 -12.49
C TYR A 182 -7.55 -30.90 -12.94
N LEU A 183 -8.73 -30.30 -12.81
CA LEU A 183 -10.00 -30.90 -13.28
C LEU A 183 -10.01 -31.13 -14.80
N ASP A 184 -9.54 -30.16 -15.59
CA ASP A 184 -9.46 -30.28 -17.06
C ASP A 184 -8.54 -31.42 -17.47
N VAL A 185 -7.37 -31.53 -16.84
CA VAL A 185 -6.40 -32.59 -17.12
C VAL A 185 -6.97 -33.96 -16.75
N LYS A 186 -7.55 -34.13 -15.55
CA LYS A 186 -8.20 -35.41 -15.18
C LYS A 186 -9.29 -35.80 -16.17
N THR A 187 -10.10 -34.83 -16.58
CA THR A 187 -11.20 -35.05 -17.53
C THR A 187 -10.67 -35.46 -18.90
N ALA A 188 -9.61 -34.82 -19.38
CA ALA A 188 -8.97 -35.17 -20.64
C ALA A 188 -8.48 -36.63 -20.68
N PHE A 189 -7.93 -37.13 -19.57
CA PHE A 189 -7.44 -38.51 -19.45
C PHE A 189 -8.52 -39.56 -19.14
N TYR A 190 -9.73 -39.17 -18.73
CA TYR A 190 -10.77 -40.09 -18.25
C TYR A 190 -11.13 -41.20 -19.27
N ASN A 191 -11.21 -40.83 -20.55
CA ASN A 191 -11.54 -41.74 -21.66
C ASN A 191 -10.30 -42.22 -22.44
N GLN A 192 -9.10 -42.11 -21.89
CA GLN A 192 -7.87 -42.59 -22.53
C GLN A 192 -7.46 -43.99 -22.03
N ASP A 193 -6.79 -44.73 -22.91
CA ASP A 193 -6.20 -46.03 -22.56
C ASP A 193 -4.99 -45.86 -21.61
N VAL A 194 -4.20 -44.81 -21.83
CA VAL A 194 -3.09 -44.43 -20.95
C VAL A 194 -3.65 -43.63 -19.78
N ARG A 195 -3.52 -44.19 -18.57
CA ARG A 195 -4.04 -43.59 -17.34
C ARG A 195 -2.91 -43.36 -16.35
N PRO A 196 -2.14 -42.26 -16.52
CA PRO A 196 -1.10 -41.93 -15.56
C PRO A 196 -1.72 -41.63 -14.19
N LEU A 197 -0.96 -41.77 -13.12
CA LEU A 197 -1.34 -41.22 -11.83
C LEU A 197 -1.31 -39.69 -11.93
N ILE A 198 -2.40 -39.00 -11.60
CA ILE A 198 -2.50 -37.54 -11.67
C ILE A 198 -2.78 -36.99 -10.28
N VAL A 199 -1.92 -36.09 -9.82
CA VAL A 199 -2.09 -35.33 -8.57
C VAL A 199 -2.15 -33.82 -8.86
N GLY A 200 -2.88 -33.06 -8.05
CA GLY A 200 -3.02 -31.62 -8.13
C GLY A 200 -2.31 -30.89 -6.99
N GLY A 201 -1.75 -29.72 -7.28
CA GLY A 201 -1.08 -28.86 -6.30
C GLY A 201 -1.32 -27.38 -6.55
N ARG A 202 -1.33 -26.60 -5.48
CA ARG A 202 -1.44 -25.12 -5.55
C ARG A 202 -0.12 -24.43 -5.29
N TYR A 203 0.09 -23.30 -5.95
CA TYR A 203 1.30 -22.50 -5.80
C TYR A 203 1.05 -21.00 -6.03
N GLY A 204 2.00 -20.15 -5.63
CA GLY A 204 2.13 -18.77 -6.13
C GLY A 204 0.98 -17.80 -5.84
N LEU A 205 0.07 -18.13 -4.91
CA LEU A 205 -1.05 -17.26 -4.51
C LEU A 205 -0.51 -15.96 -3.89
N GLY A 206 -1.12 -14.82 -4.24
CA GLY A 206 -0.68 -13.51 -3.74
C GLY A 206 0.78 -13.18 -4.08
N SER A 207 1.29 -13.70 -5.20
CA SER A 207 2.71 -13.59 -5.58
C SER A 207 3.71 -14.25 -4.62
N LYS A 208 3.28 -15.26 -3.84
CA LYS A 208 4.21 -16.13 -3.09
C LYS A 208 5.33 -16.62 -4.01
N ASP A 209 6.57 -16.47 -3.57
CA ASP A 209 7.74 -16.85 -4.38
C ASP A 209 7.79 -18.37 -4.57
N VAL A 210 8.17 -18.80 -5.77
CA VAL A 210 8.22 -20.21 -6.16
C VAL A 210 9.62 -20.48 -6.67
N ILE A 211 10.47 -20.98 -5.78
CA ILE A 211 11.88 -21.22 -6.08
C ILE A 211 12.10 -22.63 -6.63
N PRO A 212 13.23 -22.90 -7.30
CA PRO A 212 13.57 -24.22 -7.81
C PRO A 212 13.43 -25.37 -6.80
N SER A 213 13.79 -25.14 -5.53
CA SER A 213 13.68 -26.15 -4.48
C SER A 213 12.23 -26.56 -4.18
N HIS A 214 11.25 -25.66 -4.38
CA HIS A 214 9.83 -26.01 -4.29
C HIS A 214 9.38 -26.88 -5.47
N ILE A 215 9.94 -26.65 -6.65
CA ILE A 215 9.65 -27.43 -7.86
C ILE A 215 10.26 -28.83 -7.75
N VAL A 216 11.48 -28.94 -7.23
CA VAL A 216 12.13 -30.23 -6.92
C VAL A 216 11.23 -31.06 -6.00
N ALA A 217 10.64 -30.45 -4.96
CA ALA A 217 9.72 -31.14 -4.07
C ALA A 217 8.50 -31.75 -4.79
N VAL A 218 8.01 -31.12 -5.87
CA VAL A 218 6.92 -31.67 -6.69
C VAL A 218 7.36 -32.93 -7.42
N TYR A 219 8.55 -32.94 -8.02
CA TYR A 219 9.08 -34.13 -8.69
C TYR A 219 9.48 -35.24 -7.73
N GLU A 220 9.95 -34.90 -6.53
CA GLU A 220 10.17 -35.85 -5.43
C GLU A 220 8.84 -36.46 -4.96
N ASN A 221 7.78 -35.65 -4.82
CA ASN A 221 6.43 -36.13 -4.53
C ASN A 221 5.94 -37.11 -5.61
N LEU A 222 6.15 -36.79 -6.90
CA LEU A 222 5.84 -37.72 -8.00
C LEU A 222 6.70 -38.99 -7.95
N ASN A 223 7.92 -38.92 -7.43
CA ASN A 223 8.78 -40.09 -7.31
C ASN A 223 8.33 -41.04 -6.18
N ALA A 224 7.58 -40.54 -5.20
CA ALA A 224 7.08 -41.36 -4.10
C ALA A 224 6.15 -42.49 -4.58
N ASP A 225 6.07 -43.56 -3.80
CA ASP A 225 5.15 -44.68 -4.05
C ASP A 225 3.69 -44.24 -4.00
N GLN A 226 3.38 -43.32 -3.08
CA GLN A 226 2.07 -42.69 -2.92
C GLN A 226 2.21 -41.16 -2.95
N PRO A 227 2.25 -40.55 -4.15
CA PRO A 227 2.31 -39.10 -4.28
C PRO A 227 1.11 -38.45 -3.60
N LYS A 228 1.39 -37.41 -2.81
CA LYS A 228 0.37 -36.60 -2.15
C LYS A 228 -0.43 -35.83 -3.19
N ASP A 229 -1.76 -35.92 -3.11
CA ASP A 229 -2.71 -35.14 -3.90
C ASP A 229 -3.22 -33.91 -3.12
N GLY A 230 -3.73 -32.90 -3.82
CA GLY A 230 -4.28 -31.68 -3.25
C GLY A 230 -3.26 -30.84 -2.45
N PHE A 231 -1.98 -30.93 -2.78
CA PHE A 231 -0.88 -30.36 -2.01
C PHE A 231 -0.71 -28.84 -2.21
N THR A 232 0.18 -28.23 -1.43
CA THR A 232 0.64 -26.85 -1.61
C THR A 232 2.17 -26.77 -1.62
N ILE A 233 2.75 -25.77 -2.30
CA ILE A 233 4.18 -25.46 -2.23
C ILE A 233 4.41 -23.98 -1.89
N GLY A 234 5.57 -23.68 -1.29
CA GLY A 234 5.94 -22.31 -0.90
C GLY A 234 5.42 -21.85 0.46
N ILE A 235 4.76 -22.72 1.23
CA ILE A 235 4.26 -22.45 2.59
C ILE A 235 4.50 -23.64 3.51
N VAL A 236 4.40 -23.42 4.81
CA VAL A 236 4.30 -24.49 5.82
C VAL A 236 2.85 -24.58 6.28
N ASP A 237 2.14 -25.60 5.83
CA ASP A 237 0.78 -25.90 6.28
C ASP A 237 0.82 -27.03 7.29
N ASP A 238 0.98 -26.65 8.56
CA ASP A 238 0.97 -27.51 9.74
C ASP A 238 -0.44 -27.75 10.31
N VAL A 239 -1.47 -27.20 9.67
CA VAL A 239 -2.87 -27.31 10.09
C VAL A 239 -3.57 -28.42 9.31
N THR A 240 -3.59 -28.30 7.99
CA THR A 240 -4.20 -29.32 7.12
C THR A 240 -3.17 -30.27 6.53
N ASN A 241 -1.89 -30.07 6.86
CA ASN A 241 -0.79 -30.92 6.44
C ASN A 241 -0.79 -31.13 4.92
N LYS A 242 -1.08 -30.09 4.12
CA LYS A 242 -1.09 -30.18 2.64
C LYS A 242 0.21 -29.73 2.00
N SER A 243 1.04 -28.94 2.67
CA SER A 243 2.32 -28.51 2.11
C SER A 243 3.25 -29.68 1.84
N LEU A 244 4.02 -29.60 0.76
CA LEU A 244 5.19 -30.44 0.54
C LEU A 244 6.39 -29.85 1.29
N PRO A 245 7.31 -30.69 1.83
CA PRO A 245 8.55 -30.20 2.41
C PRO A 245 9.42 -29.53 1.34
N TYR A 246 10.39 -28.71 1.77
CA TYR A 246 11.40 -28.18 0.87
C TYR A 246 12.18 -29.32 0.22
N GLY A 247 12.24 -29.32 -1.11
CA GLY A 247 13.10 -30.23 -1.86
C GLY A 247 14.57 -29.81 -1.74
N LYS A 248 15.46 -30.60 -2.33
CA LYS A 248 16.90 -30.31 -2.35
C LYS A 248 17.19 -28.89 -2.82
N ASP A 249 18.01 -28.14 -2.06
CA ASP A 249 18.46 -26.82 -2.47
C ASP A 249 19.44 -26.90 -3.64
N ILE A 250 19.06 -26.29 -4.76
CA ILE A 250 19.83 -26.27 -6.01
C ILE A 250 20.01 -24.83 -6.50
N ASP A 251 20.99 -24.61 -7.38
CA ASP A 251 21.13 -23.37 -8.16
C ASP A 251 21.05 -23.76 -9.64
N PRO A 252 19.85 -23.70 -10.26
CA PRO A 252 19.71 -24.07 -11.66
C PRO A 252 20.06 -22.92 -12.61
N THR A 253 20.43 -21.74 -12.09
CA THR A 253 20.74 -20.59 -12.95
C THR A 253 21.92 -20.93 -13.88
N PRO A 254 21.86 -20.53 -15.17
CA PRO A 254 22.90 -20.92 -16.11
C PRO A 254 24.29 -20.43 -15.67
N ALA A 255 25.31 -21.28 -15.82
CA ALA A 255 26.69 -20.92 -15.50
C ALA A 255 27.12 -19.62 -16.21
N GLY A 256 27.76 -18.72 -15.45
CA GLY A 256 28.14 -17.39 -15.92
C GLY A 256 27.06 -16.30 -15.73
N THR A 257 25.95 -16.61 -15.07
CA THR A 257 24.96 -15.61 -14.65
C THR A 257 25.41 -14.93 -13.37
N THR A 258 25.46 -13.60 -13.37
CA THR A 258 25.72 -12.77 -12.18
C THR A 258 24.40 -12.31 -11.57
N ALA A 259 24.19 -12.60 -10.29
CA ALA A 259 23.00 -12.24 -9.53
C ALA A 259 23.32 -11.16 -8.48
N CYS A 260 22.57 -10.07 -8.46
CA CYS A 260 22.81 -8.91 -7.60
C CYS A 260 21.56 -8.52 -6.81
N LYS A 261 21.72 -8.22 -5.51
CA LYS A 261 20.65 -7.65 -4.66
C LYS A 261 20.99 -6.25 -4.17
N PHE A 262 19.99 -5.38 -4.11
CA PHE A 262 20.15 -4.01 -3.62
C PHE A 262 19.04 -3.68 -2.64
N TRP A 263 19.43 -3.36 -1.41
CA TRP A 263 18.53 -2.94 -0.34
C TRP A 263 18.54 -1.42 -0.27
N GLY A 264 17.43 -0.79 -0.63
CA GLY A 264 17.25 0.66 -0.66
C GLY A 264 16.01 1.11 0.10
N LEU A 265 15.96 2.41 0.41
CA LEU A 265 14.83 3.08 1.06
C LEU A 265 13.88 3.66 0.00
N GLY A 266 12.57 3.51 0.20
CA GLY A 266 11.57 4.10 -0.68
C GLY A 266 11.79 5.61 -0.87
N SER A 267 12.06 6.01 -2.13
CA SER A 267 12.40 7.37 -2.59
C SER A 267 13.89 7.78 -2.51
N ASP A 268 14.82 6.88 -2.21
CA ASP A 268 16.27 7.15 -2.25
C ASP A 268 16.90 7.13 -3.66
N GLY A 269 16.15 6.62 -4.65
CA GLY A 269 16.56 6.51 -6.06
C GLY A 269 17.20 5.18 -6.46
N THR A 270 17.32 4.21 -5.55
CA THR A 270 17.93 2.87 -5.79
C THR A 270 17.26 2.14 -6.94
N VAL A 271 15.93 2.01 -6.91
CA VAL A 271 15.16 1.34 -7.97
C VAL A 271 15.36 2.02 -9.32
N GLY A 272 15.39 3.36 -9.36
CA GLY A 272 15.61 4.11 -10.60
C GLY A 272 17.01 3.87 -11.18
N ALA A 273 18.03 3.88 -10.33
CA ALA A 273 19.40 3.54 -10.71
C ALA A 273 19.51 2.10 -11.25
N ASN A 274 18.85 1.15 -10.60
CA ASN A 274 18.85 -0.25 -11.04
C ASN A 274 18.12 -0.47 -12.37
N LYS A 275 17.01 0.22 -12.62
CA LYS A 275 16.35 0.23 -13.95
C LYS A 275 17.28 0.79 -15.02
N SER A 276 18.00 1.87 -14.71
CA SER A 276 19.01 2.45 -15.60
C SER A 276 20.16 1.47 -15.87
N ALA A 277 20.70 0.82 -14.83
CA ALA A 277 21.77 -0.17 -14.97
C ALA A 277 21.36 -1.35 -15.87
N ILE A 278 20.13 -1.84 -15.71
CA ILE A 278 19.56 -2.91 -16.54
C ILE A 278 19.46 -2.49 -18.01
N LYS A 279 18.98 -1.27 -18.26
CA LYS A 279 18.91 -0.71 -19.61
C LYS A 279 20.29 -0.54 -20.23
N ILE A 280 21.25 0.03 -19.49
CA ILE A 280 22.63 0.20 -19.96
C ILE A 280 23.23 -1.15 -20.36
N ILE A 281 23.15 -2.16 -19.50
CA ILE A 281 23.75 -3.47 -19.77
C ILE A 281 23.00 -4.18 -20.91
N GLY A 282 21.67 -4.14 -20.93
CA GLY A 282 20.85 -4.77 -21.97
C GLY A 282 21.03 -4.15 -23.36
N ASP A 283 21.10 -2.81 -23.44
CA ASP A 283 21.17 -2.07 -24.70
C ASP A 283 22.60 -1.98 -25.26
N LYS A 284 23.62 -2.00 -24.41
CA LYS A 284 25.03 -1.80 -24.80
C LYS A 284 25.85 -3.09 -24.86
N THR A 285 25.26 -4.24 -24.52
CA THR A 285 25.94 -5.54 -24.55
C THR A 285 25.03 -6.64 -25.12
N ASP A 286 25.63 -7.78 -25.45
CA ASP A 286 24.89 -8.98 -25.88
C ASP A 286 24.33 -9.81 -24.71
N MET A 287 24.52 -9.38 -23.47
CA MET A 287 23.97 -10.09 -22.31
C MET A 287 22.46 -9.97 -22.24
N TYR A 288 21.82 -11.02 -21.75
CA TYR A 288 20.48 -10.96 -21.20
C TYR A 288 20.53 -10.26 -19.85
N ALA A 289 19.54 -9.41 -19.60
CA ALA A 289 19.38 -8.68 -18.36
C ALA A 289 17.96 -8.91 -17.83
N GLN A 290 17.85 -9.21 -16.55
CA GLN A 290 16.57 -9.40 -15.84
C GLN A 290 16.56 -8.55 -14.58
N ALA A 291 15.44 -7.88 -14.28
CA ALA A 291 15.25 -7.12 -13.05
C ALA A 291 13.87 -7.37 -12.45
N TYR A 292 13.81 -7.59 -11.14
CA TYR A 292 12.58 -7.60 -10.36
C TYR A 292 12.75 -6.72 -9.13
N PHE A 293 11.69 -6.01 -8.72
CA PHE A 293 11.73 -5.07 -7.61
C PHE A 293 10.65 -5.45 -6.59
N ALA A 294 11.08 -5.88 -5.41
CA ALA A 294 10.19 -6.10 -4.26
C ALA A 294 10.01 -4.77 -3.53
N TYR A 295 8.76 -4.30 -3.43
CA TYR A 295 8.38 -3.06 -2.75
C TYR A 295 7.61 -3.37 -1.47
N ASP A 296 7.81 -2.54 -0.46
CA ASP A 296 6.95 -2.48 0.72
C ASP A 296 5.57 -1.86 0.38
N SER A 297 4.55 -2.20 1.17
CA SER A 297 3.23 -1.53 1.18
C SER A 297 3.33 -0.06 1.60
N LYS A 298 4.34 0.29 2.41
CA LYS A 298 4.60 1.66 2.86
C LYS A 298 5.08 2.53 1.71
N LYS A 299 4.25 3.51 1.32
CA LYS A 299 4.50 4.40 0.16
C LYS A 299 5.77 5.24 0.23
N SER A 300 6.22 5.60 1.43
CA SER A 300 7.48 6.33 1.61
C SER A 300 8.24 5.82 2.82
N GLY A 301 9.56 5.74 2.69
CA GLY A 301 10.43 5.17 3.71
C GLY A 301 10.19 3.68 3.99
N GLY A 302 9.46 2.98 3.11
CA GLY A 302 9.39 1.53 3.10
C GLY A 302 10.68 0.92 2.54
N ILE A 303 10.89 -0.37 2.78
CA ILE A 303 12.02 -1.10 2.21
C ILE A 303 11.81 -1.38 0.71
N THR A 304 12.88 -1.37 -0.06
CA THR A 304 12.89 -1.86 -1.45
C THR A 304 14.06 -2.81 -1.65
N VAL A 305 13.79 -3.98 -2.22
CA VAL A 305 14.83 -4.96 -2.58
C VAL A 305 14.80 -5.19 -4.09
N SER A 306 15.87 -4.79 -4.77
CA SER A 306 16.02 -5.01 -6.22
C SER A 306 16.79 -6.30 -6.46
N HIS A 307 16.31 -7.13 -7.37
CA HIS A 307 16.92 -8.39 -7.79
C HIS A 307 17.29 -8.29 -9.28
N LEU A 308 18.59 -8.29 -9.58
CA LEU A 308 19.10 -8.13 -10.93
C LEU A 308 19.90 -9.37 -11.32
N ARG A 309 19.69 -9.89 -12.54
CA ARG A 309 20.49 -10.98 -13.11
C ARG A 309 21.02 -10.56 -14.48
N PHE A 310 22.26 -10.94 -14.76
CA PHE A 310 22.93 -10.69 -16.04
C PHE A 310 23.62 -11.96 -16.51
N GLY A 311 23.49 -12.33 -17.78
CA GLY A 311 24.10 -13.56 -18.28
C GLY A 311 24.18 -13.61 -19.80
N LYS A 312 25.05 -14.47 -20.32
CA LYS A 312 25.18 -14.72 -21.77
C LYS A 312 24.12 -15.68 -22.32
N LYS A 313 23.39 -16.36 -21.44
CA LYS A 313 22.28 -17.26 -21.76
C LYS A 313 20.95 -16.61 -21.35
N PRO A 314 19.83 -16.97 -21.99
CA PRO A 314 18.51 -16.53 -21.57
C PRO A 314 18.27 -16.81 -20.07
N ILE A 315 17.67 -15.86 -19.37
CA ILE A 315 17.42 -15.94 -17.92
C ILE A 315 15.98 -16.40 -17.70
N LYS A 316 15.78 -17.62 -17.18
CA LYS A 316 14.47 -18.24 -16.95
C LYS A 316 14.12 -18.32 -15.47
N ALA A 317 14.44 -17.26 -14.73
CA ALA A 317 14.37 -17.25 -13.27
C ALA A 317 13.33 -16.25 -12.73
N PRO A 318 12.01 -16.45 -12.95
CA PRO A 318 10.95 -15.61 -12.40
C PRO A 318 10.71 -15.91 -10.91
N TYR A 319 11.78 -15.87 -10.12
CA TYR A 319 11.80 -16.05 -8.67
C TYR A 319 12.87 -15.13 -8.06
N LEU A 320 12.78 -14.85 -6.76
CA LEU A 320 13.72 -13.94 -6.10
C LEU A 320 15.15 -14.53 -6.05
N ILE A 321 16.16 -13.66 -5.96
CA ILE A 321 17.55 -14.10 -5.82
C ILE A 321 17.76 -14.62 -4.40
N ASN A 322 17.96 -15.92 -4.26
CA ASN A 322 18.37 -16.60 -3.04
C ASN A 322 19.88 -16.95 -3.02
N LYS A 323 20.58 -16.81 -4.16
CA LYS A 323 22.03 -17.03 -4.33
C LYS A 323 22.64 -15.86 -5.10
N ALA A 324 23.10 -14.84 -4.38
CA ALA A 324 23.64 -13.60 -4.93
C ALA A 324 25.17 -13.61 -5.01
N ASP A 325 25.74 -13.06 -6.08
CA ASP A 325 27.18 -12.79 -6.22
C ASP A 325 27.56 -11.42 -5.64
N PHE A 326 26.60 -10.48 -5.63
CA PHE A 326 26.77 -9.13 -5.09
C PHE A 326 25.54 -8.70 -4.29
N VAL A 327 25.77 -8.07 -3.13
CA VAL A 327 24.74 -7.42 -2.31
C VAL A 327 25.17 -5.98 -2.01
N ALA A 328 24.28 -5.02 -2.18
CA ALA A 328 24.47 -3.66 -1.70
C ALA A 328 23.38 -3.27 -0.68
N CYS A 329 23.80 -2.64 0.42
CA CYS A 329 22.93 -2.02 1.41
C CYS A 329 23.11 -0.50 1.35
N HIS A 330 22.11 0.20 0.83
CA HIS A 330 22.18 1.64 0.59
C HIS A 330 21.78 2.48 1.81
N ASN A 331 21.36 1.85 2.91
CA ASN A 331 20.93 2.52 4.12
C ASN A 331 21.50 1.83 5.37
N GLN A 332 22.38 2.52 6.09
CA GLN A 332 23.02 1.98 7.30
C GLN A 332 22.02 1.47 8.35
N SER A 333 20.82 2.06 8.45
CA SER A 333 19.80 1.65 9.44
C SER A 333 19.24 0.25 9.23
N TYR A 334 19.56 -0.41 8.11
CA TYR A 334 19.12 -1.76 7.79
C TYR A 334 20.01 -2.84 8.40
N VAL A 335 21.24 -2.50 8.77
CA VAL A 335 22.24 -3.44 9.30
C VAL A 335 21.73 -4.18 10.53
N ASP A 336 21.01 -3.50 11.42
CA ASP A 336 20.49 -4.09 12.66
C ASP A 336 19.04 -4.59 12.53
N LYS A 337 18.40 -4.39 11.38
CA LYS A 337 16.96 -4.65 11.18
C LYS A 337 16.67 -5.84 10.28
N TYR A 338 17.53 -6.09 9.30
CA TYR A 338 17.31 -7.10 8.27
C TYR A 338 18.56 -7.94 8.08
N ASP A 339 18.38 -9.22 7.72
CA ASP A 339 19.47 -10.02 7.17
C ASP A 339 19.74 -9.61 5.72
N VAL A 340 20.40 -8.46 5.54
CA VAL A 340 20.68 -7.90 4.21
C VAL A 340 21.57 -8.80 3.36
N MET A 341 22.36 -9.68 4.00
CA MET A 341 23.29 -10.61 3.35
C MET A 341 22.71 -12.00 3.10
N ALA A 342 21.46 -12.27 3.50
CA ALA A 342 20.80 -13.55 3.27
C ALA A 342 21.00 -14.03 1.83
N GLY A 343 21.57 -15.22 1.64
CA GLY A 343 21.79 -15.78 0.30
C GLY A 343 22.99 -15.21 -0.48
N LEU A 344 23.87 -14.40 0.12
CA LEU A 344 25.15 -14.02 -0.51
C LEU A 344 26.07 -15.25 -0.59
N LYS A 345 26.61 -15.54 -1.77
CA LYS A 345 27.53 -16.68 -1.97
C LYS A 345 28.87 -16.46 -1.26
N PRO A 346 29.57 -17.53 -0.84
CA PRO A 346 30.96 -17.43 -0.41
C PRO A 346 31.83 -16.73 -1.45
N LYS A 347 32.75 -15.87 -0.99
CA LYS A 347 33.59 -14.99 -1.82
C LYS A 347 32.84 -13.92 -2.62
N GLY A 348 31.53 -13.79 -2.44
CA GLY A 348 30.73 -12.71 -3.02
C GLY A 348 31.14 -11.33 -2.48
N SER A 349 30.58 -10.28 -3.07
CA SER A 349 30.87 -8.89 -2.70
C SER A 349 29.72 -8.24 -1.95
N PHE A 350 30.05 -7.52 -0.87
CA PHE A 350 29.11 -6.75 -0.07
C PHE A 350 29.51 -5.27 -0.05
N LEU A 351 28.59 -4.38 -0.44
CA LEU A 351 28.76 -2.92 -0.38
C LEU A 351 27.81 -2.30 0.64
N LEU A 352 28.33 -1.60 1.64
CA LEU A 352 27.54 -0.88 2.64
C LEU A 352 27.71 0.64 2.50
N ASN A 353 26.59 1.35 2.33
CA ASN A 353 26.55 2.81 2.45
C ASN A 353 26.45 3.19 3.94
N CYS A 354 27.53 3.70 4.52
CA CYS A 354 27.57 4.12 5.92
C CYS A 354 28.60 5.24 6.13
N ILE A 355 28.43 5.97 7.24
CA ILE A 355 29.36 7.02 7.68
C ILE A 355 30.48 6.48 8.59
N TRP A 356 30.46 5.18 8.88
CA TRP A 356 31.33 4.57 9.89
C TRP A 356 32.77 4.40 9.39
N SER A 357 33.74 4.73 10.25
CA SER A 357 35.15 4.39 10.03
C SER A 357 35.39 2.88 10.18
N GLN A 358 36.57 2.40 9.77
CA GLN A 358 36.93 1.00 9.94
C GLN A 358 36.94 0.58 11.42
N GLU A 359 37.35 1.46 12.32
CA GLU A 359 37.30 1.24 13.77
C GLU A 359 35.86 1.19 14.27
N GLU A 360 34.99 2.05 13.76
CA GLU A 360 33.58 2.05 14.16
C GLU A 360 32.80 0.84 13.64
N LEU A 361 33.20 0.26 12.49
CA LEU A 361 32.63 -1.00 12.00
C LEU A 361 32.84 -2.15 13.00
N GLU A 362 33.96 -2.16 13.72
CA GLU A 362 34.20 -3.13 14.79
C GLU A 362 33.20 -2.94 15.95
N ALA A 363 32.81 -1.73 16.29
CA ALA A 363 31.86 -1.53 17.39
C ALA A 363 30.40 -1.72 16.95
N LYS A 364 30.07 -1.34 15.72
CA LYS A 364 28.67 -1.14 15.27
C LYS A 364 28.09 -2.31 14.45
N LEU A 365 28.91 -3.15 13.80
CA LEU A 365 28.36 -4.28 13.04
C LEU A 365 27.90 -5.43 13.95
N PRO A 366 26.74 -6.05 13.67
CA PRO A 366 26.27 -7.23 14.39
C PRO A 366 27.27 -8.40 14.33
N GLY A 367 27.37 -9.15 15.43
CA GLY A 367 28.22 -10.35 15.50
C GLY A 367 27.91 -11.37 14.41
N THR A 368 26.63 -11.65 14.15
CA THR A 368 26.15 -12.52 13.06
C THR A 368 26.70 -12.09 11.70
N MET A 369 26.62 -10.79 11.38
CA MET A 369 27.11 -10.21 10.14
C MET A 369 28.63 -10.32 10.02
N LYS A 370 29.37 -10.00 11.10
CA LYS A 370 30.83 -10.16 11.14
C LYS A 370 31.27 -11.61 10.89
N ARG A 371 30.64 -12.56 11.59
CA ARG A 371 30.91 -14.00 11.43
C ARG A 371 30.64 -14.45 10.01
N PHE A 372 29.52 -14.03 9.41
CA PHE A 372 29.19 -14.37 8.04
C PHE A 372 30.24 -13.84 7.05
N ILE A 373 30.62 -12.57 7.18
CA ILE A 373 31.63 -11.92 6.33
C ILE A 373 32.97 -12.67 6.39
N ALA A 374 33.45 -12.97 7.60
CA ALA A 374 34.74 -13.59 7.80
C ALA A 374 34.78 -15.08 7.43
N ASN A 375 33.76 -15.85 7.81
CA ASN A 375 33.72 -17.29 7.53
C ASN A 375 33.48 -17.61 6.04
N ASN A 376 32.82 -16.71 5.31
CA ASN A 376 32.56 -16.88 3.87
C ASN A 376 33.55 -16.13 2.97
N ASN A 377 34.58 -15.50 3.54
CA ASN A 377 35.58 -14.70 2.82
C ASN A 377 34.95 -13.63 1.91
N ILE A 378 33.96 -12.91 2.43
CA ILE A 378 33.22 -11.90 1.67
C ILE A 378 34.13 -10.70 1.34
N ASN A 379 34.05 -10.23 0.10
CA ASN A 379 34.71 -8.99 -0.32
C ASN A 379 33.89 -7.80 0.18
N PHE A 380 34.24 -7.27 1.35
CA PHE A 380 33.49 -6.18 2.00
C PHE A 380 34.01 -4.79 1.61
N TYR A 381 33.08 -3.91 1.23
CA TYR A 381 33.32 -2.53 0.82
C TYR A 381 32.39 -1.55 1.54
N THR A 382 32.87 -0.35 1.82
CA THR A 382 32.05 0.76 2.35
C THR A 382 32.15 2.02 1.49
N LEU A 383 31.13 2.88 1.58
CA LEU A 383 31.09 4.18 0.92
C LEU A 383 30.20 5.15 1.72
N ASP A 384 30.67 6.36 1.98
CA ASP A 384 29.82 7.43 2.56
C ASP A 384 29.17 8.24 1.44
N ALA A 385 28.13 7.67 0.83
CA ALA A 385 27.47 8.32 -0.31
C ALA A 385 26.67 9.56 0.10
N VAL A 386 26.23 9.66 1.37
CA VAL A 386 25.46 10.80 1.87
C VAL A 386 26.34 12.05 1.95
N LYS A 387 27.53 11.93 2.55
CA LYS A 387 28.48 13.05 2.62
C LYS A 387 28.91 13.51 1.23
N ILE A 388 29.22 12.56 0.34
CA ILE A 388 29.58 12.86 -1.06
C ILE A 388 28.44 13.63 -1.76
N ALA A 389 27.19 13.17 -1.62
CA ALA A 389 26.05 13.85 -2.23
C ALA A 389 25.85 15.28 -1.70
N GLN A 390 26.08 15.50 -0.40
CA GLN A 390 26.00 16.83 0.21
C GLN A 390 27.11 17.77 -0.29
N GLU A 391 28.35 17.29 -0.35
CA GLU A 391 29.50 18.07 -0.83
C GLU A 391 29.35 18.48 -2.30
N ILE A 392 28.76 17.62 -3.14
CA ILE A 392 28.48 17.90 -4.56
C ILE A 392 27.23 18.79 -4.75
N GLY A 393 26.38 18.88 -3.72
CA GLY A 393 25.13 19.65 -3.74
C GLY A 393 23.89 18.87 -4.20
N LEU A 394 23.98 17.55 -4.38
CA LEU A 394 22.85 16.66 -4.69
C LEU A 394 21.92 16.43 -3.47
N GLY A 395 22.24 17.03 -2.33
CA GLY A 395 21.48 16.87 -1.09
C GLY A 395 21.64 15.45 -0.56
N GLY A 396 20.53 14.74 -0.39
CA GLY A 396 20.52 13.34 0.08
C GLY A 396 20.45 12.28 -1.04
N ARG A 397 20.63 12.64 -2.31
CA ARG A 397 20.49 11.69 -3.43
C ARG A 397 21.79 10.91 -3.65
N ILE A 398 21.80 9.64 -3.26
CA ILE A 398 22.97 8.76 -3.32
C ILE A 398 23.03 7.87 -4.57
N ASN A 399 21.96 7.86 -5.37
CA ASN A 399 21.73 6.89 -6.44
C ASN A 399 22.88 6.79 -7.47
N MET A 400 23.35 7.90 -8.04
CA MET A 400 24.44 7.89 -9.01
C MET A 400 25.77 7.40 -8.41
N ILE A 401 26.03 7.77 -7.16
CA ILE A 401 27.25 7.40 -6.43
C ILE A 401 27.26 5.89 -6.22
N MET A 402 26.18 5.33 -5.67
CA MET A 402 26.05 3.88 -5.42
C MET A 402 26.04 3.06 -6.72
N GLN A 403 25.41 3.57 -7.78
CA GLN A 403 25.38 2.92 -9.08
C GLN A 403 26.79 2.82 -9.70
N SER A 404 27.59 3.87 -9.60
CA SER A 404 28.96 3.86 -10.11
C SER A 404 29.85 2.88 -9.32
N ALA A 405 29.65 2.79 -8.01
CA ALA A 405 30.32 1.81 -7.16
C ALA A 405 29.96 0.36 -7.53
N PHE A 406 28.69 0.11 -7.84
CA PHE A 406 28.22 -1.20 -8.32
C PHE A 406 28.98 -1.66 -9.58
N PHE A 407 29.10 -0.81 -10.61
CA PHE A 407 29.83 -1.17 -11.83
C PHE A 407 31.31 -1.43 -11.56
N LYS A 408 31.93 -0.64 -10.67
CA LYS A 408 33.34 -0.81 -10.29
C LYS A 408 33.61 -2.14 -9.57
N ILE A 409 32.74 -2.52 -8.63
CA ILE A 409 32.95 -3.72 -7.81
C ILE A 409 32.63 -4.99 -8.59
N THR A 410 31.51 -4.99 -9.31
CA THR A 410 31.03 -6.21 -10.00
C THR A 410 31.77 -6.49 -11.28
N ASN A 411 32.32 -5.45 -11.94
CA ASN A 411 33.06 -5.56 -13.21
C ASN A 411 32.27 -6.36 -14.28
N ILE A 412 30.93 -6.20 -14.30
CA ILE A 412 30.02 -6.86 -15.26
C ILE A 412 30.31 -6.39 -16.70
N ILE A 413 30.71 -5.12 -16.85
CA ILE A 413 31.24 -4.53 -18.07
C ILE A 413 32.55 -3.79 -17.76
N PRO A 414 33.42 -3.54 -18.75
CA PRO A 414 34.63 -2.74 -18.53
C PRO A 414 34.32 -1.39 -17.88
N LEU A 415 35.13 -0.99 -16.90
CA LEU A 415 34.86 0.20 -16.10
C LEU A 415 34.78 1.49 -16.93
N GLU A 416 35.66 1.64 -17.93
CA GLU A 416 35.67 2.82 -18.81
C GLU A 416 34.36 2.95 -19.59
N ASP A 417 33.85 1.83 -20.10
CA ASP A 417 32.56 1.77 -20.78
C ASP A 417 31.40 2.06 -19.81
N ALA A 418 31.46 1.53 -18.58
CA ALA A 418 30.46 1.81 -17.55
C ALA A 418 30.36 3.31 -17.24
N ILE A 419 31.50 3.98 -17.03
CA ILE A 419 31.53 5.43 -16.76
C ILE A 419 30.95 6.20 -17.94
N LYS A 420 31.34 5.84 -19.17
CA LYS A 420 30.81 6.47 -20.38
C LYS A 420 29.29 6.32 -20.47
N TYR A 421 28.78 5.10 -20.37
CA TYR A 421 27.34 4.84 -20.49
C TYR A 421 26.51 5.46 -19.36
N LEU A 422 27.07 5.56 -18.15
CA LEU A 422 26.42 6.28 -17.04
C LEU A 422 26.30 7.78 -17.34
N LYS A 423 27.36 8.41 -17.88
CA LYS A 423 27.34 9.83 -18.25
C LYS A 423 26.39 10.09 -19.42
N ASP A 424 26.37 9.20 -20.43
CA ASP A 424 25.39 9.27 -21.54
C ASP A 424 23.95 9.18 -21.01
N ALA A 425 23.68 8.26 -20.08
CA ALA A 425 22.35 8.10 -19.48
C ALA A 425 21.93 9.32 -18.62
N VAL A 426 22.89 9.99 -17.98
CA VAL A 426 22.66 11.26 -17.25
C VAL A 426 22.28 12.37 -18.22
N GLU A 427 22.95 12.49 -19.37
CA GLU A 427 22.62 13.46 -20.42
C GLU A 427 21.20 13.23 -20.95
N ASP A 428 20.87 12.00 -21.32
CA ASP A 428 19.54 11.63 -21.83
C ASP A 428 18.43 11.92 -20.80
N SER A 429 18.69 11.66 -19.52
CA SER A 429 17.69 11.78 -18.45
C SER A 429 17.53 13.20 -17.90
N TYR A 430 18.62 13.97 -17.89
CA TYR A 430 18.71 15.24 -17.16
C TYR A 430 19.17 16.43 -18.01
N GLY A 431 19.48 16.26 -19.30
CA GLY A 431 19.96 17.33 -20.17
C GLY A 431 19.01 18.52 -20.22
N ASN A 432 17.70 18.24 -20.26
CA ASN A 432 16.64 19.26 -20.25
C ASN A 432 16.49 20.01 -18.91
N LYS A 433 17.20 19.59 -17.84
CA LYS A 433 17.18 20.26 -16.53
C LYS A 433 18.31 21.28 -16.34
N GLY A 434 19.19 21.42 -17.34
CA GLY A 434 20.26 22.40 -17.38
C GLY A 434 21.62 21.89 -16.88
N GLN A 435 22.69 22.53 -17.38
CA GLN A 435 24.07 22.10 -17.23
C GLN A 435 24.51 21.86 -15.78
N LYS A 436 24.05 22.70 -14.84
CA LYS A 436 24.39 22.55 -13.43
C LYS A 436 23.99 21.18 -12.86
N ILE A 437 22.81 20.68 -13.22
CA ILE A 437 22.34 19.37 -12.74
C ILE A 437 23.15 18.24 -13.40
N LEU A 438 23.49 18.37 -14.68
CA LEU A 438 24.36 17.41 -15.38
C LEU A 438 25.73 17.31 -14.72
N ASP A 439 26.39 18.45 -14.50
CA ASP A 439 27.75 18.51 -13.92
C ASP A 439 27.78 17.86 -12.53
N MET A 440 26.77 18.12 -11.70
CA MET A 440 26.65 17.51 -10.37
C MET A 440 26.49 15.98 -10.44
N ASN A 441 25.70 15.46 -11.38
CA ASN A 441 25.55 14.00 -11.54
C ASN A 441 26.82 13.36 -12.12
N ASN A 442 27.49 14.02 -13.07
CA ASN A 442 28.76 13.56 -13.63
C ASN A 442 29.88 13.51 -12.57
N ALA A 443 29.97 14.54 -11.72
CA ALA A 443 30.87 14.55 -10.57
C ALA A 443 30.56 13.42 -9.59
N ALA A 444 29.28 13.11 -9.34
CA ALA A 444 28.88 12.01 -8.47
C ALA A 444 29.33 10.63 -9.00
N ILE A 445 29.31 10.42 -10.32
CA ILE A 445 29.83 9.22 -10.97
C ILE A 445 31.35 9.12 -10.76
N ASP A 446 32.09 10.20 -11.06
CA ASP A 446 33.55 10.21 -10.97
C ASP A 446 34.05 10.00 -9.54
N VAL A 447 33.38 10.60 -8.55
CA VAL A 447 33.72 10.44 -7.13
C VAL A 447 33.31 9.04 -6.63
N GLY A 448 32.14 8.53 -7.01
CA GLY A 448 31.64 7.24 -6.56
C GLY A 448 32.51 6.05 -6.97
N VAL A 449 33.14 6.10 -8.15
CA VAL A 449 34.11 5.08 -8.59
C VAL A 449 35.39 5.08 -7.74
N ASN A 450 35.82 6.26 -7.28
CA ASN A 450 37.14 6.47 -6.67
C ASN A 450 37.14 6.45 -5.13
N LYS A 451 35.99 6.62 -4.47
CA LYS A 451 35.88 6.74 -3.00
C LYS A 451 35.45 5.46 -2.29
N ILE A 452 35.32 4.34 -3.00
CA ILE A 452 34.99 3.03 -2.40
C ILE A 452 36.17 2.56 -1.53
N VAL A 453 35.89 2.16 -0.30
CA VAL A 453 36.91 1.64 0.62
C VAL A 453 36.73 0.13 0.74
N LYS A 454 37.77 -0.66 0.40
CA LYS A 454 37.78 -2.11 0.67
C LYS A 454 38.20 -2.33 2.12
N ILE A 455 37.39 -3.05 2.88
CA ILE A 455 37.64 -3.31 4.30
C ILE A 455 38.53 -4.55 4.45
N THR A 456 39.59 -4.41 5.23
CA THR A 456 40.39 -5.56 5.68
C THR A 456 39.63 -6.26 6.81
N VAL A 457 39.05 -7.42 6.50
CA VAL A 457 38.26 -8.21 7.46
C VAL A 457 39.20 -8.82 8.51
N PRO A 458 39.05 -8.49 9.81
CA PRO A 458 39.85 -9.10 10.87
C PRO A 458 39.53 -10.58 11.05
N GLU A 459 40.53 -11.40 11.34
CA GLU A 459 40.33 -12.83 11.64
C GLU A 459 39.46 -13.04 12.89
N SER A 460 39.51 -12.09 13.85
CA SER A 460 38.68 -12.10 15.06
C SER A 460 37.17 -12.11 14.77
N TRP A 461 36.75 -11.66 13.59
CA TRP A 461 35.33 -11.66 13.22
C TRP A 461 34.73 -13.04 13.04
N LYS A 462 35.54 -14.08 12.77
CA LYS A 462 35.05 -15.46 12.61
C LYS A 462 34.33 -15.98 13.85
N THR A 463 34.71 -15.48 15.02
CA THR A 463 34.15 -15.84 16.33
C THR A 463 33.62 -14.63 17.08
N ALA A 464 33.26 -13.54 16.37
CA ALA A 464 32.68 -12.36 17.00
C ALA A 464 31.44 -12.77 17.82
N GLU A 465 31.35 -12.29 19.06
CA GLU A 465 30.16 -12.51 19.89
C GLU A 465 28.98 -11.70 19.34
N ASP A 466 27.77 -12.21 19.55
CA ASP A 466 26.58 -11.42 19.27
C ASP A 466 26.53 -10.25 20.24
N SER A 467 26.41 -9.04 19.71
CA SER A 467 26.27 -7.84 20.54
C SER A 467 25.03 -7.99 21.41
N VAL A 468 25.23 -7.92 22.73
CA VAL A 468 24.16 -7.84 23.73
C VAL A 468 23.34 -6.59 23.40
N GLY A 469 22.13 -6.79 22.86
CA GLY A 469 21.24 -5.71 22.37
C GLY A 469 20.73 -5.90 20.93
N SER A 470 21.39 -6.71 20.08
CA SER A 470 20.95 -6.93 18.68
C SER A 470 19.64 -7.72 18.55
N GLN A 471 19.25 -8.48 19.57
CA GLN A 471 17.95 -9.17 19.64
C GLN A 471 16.91 -8.45 20.52
N GLU A 472 17.34 -7.53 21.40
CA GLU A 472 16.48 -6.85 22.37
C GLU A 472 16.03 -5.44 21.94
N THR A 473 16.56 -4.87 20.86
CA THR A 473 16.18 -3.51 20.39
C THR A 473 14.73 -3.38 19.87
N PHE A 474 14.02 -4.49 19.67
CA PHE A 474 12.59 -4.51 19.37
C PHE A 474 11.71 -4.80 20.59
N ALA A 475 12.31 -5.19 21.71
CA ALA A 475 11.65 -5.00 22.99
C ALA A 475 11.74 -3.49 23.26
N CYS A 476 10.59 -2.86 23.48
CA CYS A 476 10.46 -1.52 24.05
C CYS A 476 11.68 -1.24 24.95
N ALA A 477 12.45 -0.18 24.66
CA ALA A 477 13.60 0.24 25.47
C ALA A 477 13.11 0.75 26.83
N CYS A 478 12.54 -0.15 27.63
CA CYS A 478 12.40 -0.01 29.05
C CYS A 478 13.82 -0.18 29.58
N SER A 479 14.34 0.86 30.23
CA SER A 479 15.53 0.77 31.06
C SER A 479 15.46 -0.48 31.95
N ASP A 480 16.62 -1.00 32.37
CA ASP A 480 16.76 -2.09 33.37
C ASP A 480 16.08 -1.83 34.73
N THR A 481 15.35 -0.70 34.85
CA THR A 481 14.67 -0.21 36.04
C THR A 481 13.15 -0.10 35.92
N ALA A 482 12.55 -0.39 34.75
CA ALA A 482 11.08 -0.38 34.56
C ALA A 482 10.52 -1.82 34.39
N PRO A 483 9.32 -2.13 34.93
CA PRO A 483 8.72 -3.46 34.77
C PRO A 483 8.58 -3.81 33.28
N LYS A 484 9.15 -4.95 32.87
CA LYS A 484 9.06 -5.46 31.48
C LYS A 484 7.59 -5.53 31.07
N LYS A 485 7.18 -4.61 30.18
CA LYS A 485 5.83 -4.60 29.62
C LYS A 485 5.69 -5.88 28.79
N GLU A 486 4.70 -6.71 29.10
CA GLU A 486 4.43 -7.92 28.34
C GLU A 486 4.09 -7.52 26.89
N ILE A 487 4.93 -7.92 25.95
CA ILE A 487 4.73 -7.62 24.53
C ILE A 487 3.66 -8.60 24.01
N PRO A 488 2.57 -8.13 23.38
CA PRO A 488 1.50 -9.02 22.92
C PRO A 488 2.02 -10.10 21.96
N GLU A 489 1.46 -11.31 22.04
CA GLU A 489 1.89 -12.45 21.21
C GLU A 489 1.86 -12.14 19.71
N PHE A 490 0.84 -11.41 19.24
CA PHE A 490 0.76 -10.96 17.84
C PHE A 490 1.99 -10.15 17.42
N ILE A 491 2.50 -9.28 18.31
CA ILE A 491 3.67 -8.45 18.01
C ILE A 491 4.91 -9.34 17.87
N THR A 492 5.13 -10.22 18.84
CA THR A 492 6.31 -11.10 18.91
C THR A 492 6.33 -12.14 17.80
N ASN A 493 5.18 -12.78 17.54
CA ASN A 493 5.09 -13.97 16.68
C ASN A 493 4.72 -13.65 15.22
N ILE A 494 4.19 -12.46 14.93
CA ILE A 494 3.73 -12.10 13.57
C ILE A 494 4.36 -10.79 13.12
N LEU A 495 4.13 -9.68 13.83
CA LEU A 495 4.58 -8.36 13.38
C LEU A 495 6.10 -8.28 13.26
N ILE A 496 6.85 -8.72 14.29
CA ILE A 496 8.32 -8.67 14.29
C ILE A 496 8.90 -9.53 13.16
N PRO A 497 8.53 -10.82 13.00
CA PRO A 497 8.99 -11.64 11.88
C PRO A 497 8.68 -11.03 10.51
N MET A 498 7.44 -10.57 10.29
CA MET A 498 7.08 -9.91 9.02
C MET A 498 7.89 -8.64 8.77
N ASN A 499 8.11 -7.81 9.80
CA ASN A 499 8.91 -6.60 9.68
C ASN A 499 10.40 -6.88 9.42
N ARG A 500 10.92 -8.04 9.83
CA ARG A 500 12.27 -8.53 9.48
C ARG A 500 12.38 -9.11 8.07
N GLN A 501 11.30 -9.11 7.29
CA GLN A 501 11.18 -9.79 5.98
C GLN A 501 11.20 -11.32 6.09
N GLU A 502 10.76 -11.88 7.21
CA GLU A 502 10.72 -13.32 7.49
C GLU A 502 9.28 -13.87 7.49
N GLY A 503 8.31 -13.09 7.03
CA GLY A 503 6.89 -13.47 7.00
C GLY A 503 6.58 -14.73 6.19
N ASP A 504 7.42 -15.07 5.19
CA ASP A 504 7.31 -16.33 4.44
C ASP A 504 7.58 -17.58 5.29
N SER A 505 8.23 -17.44 6.46
CA SER A 505 8.49 -18.55 7.38
C SER A 505 7.33 -18.84 8.33
N LEU A 506 6.34 -17.94 8.44
CA LEU A 506 5.20 -18.13 9.32
C LEU A 506 4.33 -19.29 8.80
N PRO A 507 4.05 -20.31 9.62
CA PRO A 507 3.19 -21.41 9.23
C PRO A 507 1.72 -21.00 9.20
N VAL A 508 0.85 -21.83 8.61
CA VAL A 508 -0.61 -21.58 8.60
C VAL A 508 -1.17 -21.46 10.02
N SER A 509 -0.65 -22.23 10.99
CA SER A 509 -1.08 -22.15 12.39
C SER A 509 -0.83 -20.80 13.07
N ALA A 510 0.09 -19.97 12.55
CA ALA A 510 0.33 -18.63 13.08
C ALA A 510 -0.90 -17.71 12.96
N PHE A 511 -1.87 -18.07 12.12
CA PHE A 511 -3.09 -17.30 11.87
C PHE A 511 -4.36 -17.95 12.50
N ILE A 512 -4.19 -18.94 13.38
CA ILE A 512 -5.30 -19.51 14.17
C ILE A 512 -5.56 -18.67 15.41
N GLY A 513 -6.82 -18.59 15.84
CA GLY A 513 -7.21 -17.94 17.10
C GLY A 513 -7.87 -16.57 16.90
N GLY A 514 -8.74 -16.45 15.91
CA GLY A 514 -9.50 -15.22 15.62
C GLY A 514 -8.95 -14.41 14.45
N MET A 515 -8.10 -15.00 13.60
CA MET A 515 -7.58 -14.39 12.37
C MET A 515 -7.90 -15.23 11.13
N GLU A 516 -8.72 -16.27 11.26
CA GLU A 516 -9.10 -17.19 10.18
C GLU A 516 -9.89 -16.50 9.05
N ASP A 517 -10.55 -15.39 9.38
CA ASP A 517 -11.26 -14.50 8.45
C ASP A 517 -10.40 -13.30 7.98
N GLY A 518 -9.13 -13.24 8.38
CA GLY A 518 -8.23 -12.13 8.09
C GLY A 518 -8.37 -10.95 9.05
N THR A 519 -8.99 -11.11 10.21
CA THR A 519 -9.03 -10.09 11.28
C THR A 519 -7.64 -9.88 11.88
N PHE A 520 -7.28 -8.62 12.19
CA PHE A 520 -6.01 -8.24 12.84
C PHE A 520 -6.27 -7.35 14.06
N PRO A 521 -5.43 -7.41 15.11
CA PRO A 521 -5.55 -6.52 16.25
C PRO A 521 -5.19 -5.07 15.89
N LEU A 522 -5.83 -4.13 16.58
CA LEU A 522 -5.53 -2.70 16.48
C LEU A 522 -4.26 -2.32 17.26
N GLY A 523 -3.67 -1.17 16.91
CA GLY A 523 -2.60 -0.52 17.66
C GLY A 523 -1.20 -1.11 17.45
N THR A 524 -1.03 -1.97 16.45
CA THR A 524 0.24 -2.67 16.23
C THR A 524 1.33 -1.74 15.66
N ALA A 525 0.95 -0.64 14.99
CA ALA A 525 1.90 0.34 14.45
C ALA A 525 2.78 1.00 15.54
N ALA A 526 2.29 1.08 16.80
CA ALA A 526 3.02 1.66 17.91
C ALA A 526 4.33 0.91 18.26
N TYR A 527 4.42 -0.37 17.85
CA TYR A 527 5.57 -1.24 18.10
C TYR A 527 6.62 -1.19 16.98
N GLU A 528 6.36 -0.51 15.86
CA GLU A 528 7.31 -0.51 14.73
C GLU A 528 8.55 0.34 14.97
N LYS A 529 8.39 1.51 15.60
CA LYS A 529 9.48 2.45 15.96
C LYS A 529 10.54 2.61 14.84
N ARG A 530 10.06 2.87 13.62
CA ARG A 530 10.83 2.69 12.37
C ARG A 530 12.14 3.48 12.31
N GLY A 531 12.21 4.66 12.92
CA GLY A 531 13.40 5.51 12.98
C GLY A 531 13.90 5.95 11.60
N ILE A 532 12.99 6.37 10.72
CA ILE A 532 13.31 6.66 9.30
C ILE A 532 13.55 8.16 9.00
N ALA A 533 13.26 9.06 9.95
CA ALA A 533 13.49 10.48 9.76
C ALA A 533 14.98 10.81 9.76
N THR A 534 15.40 11.70 8.86
CA THR A 534 16.73 12.31 8.92
C THR A 534 16.79 13.42 9.98
N THR A 535 15.69 14.15 10.15
CA THR A 535 15.54 15.21 11.15
C THR A 535 14.20 15.12 11.87
N VAL A 536 14.15 15.45 13.15
CA VAL A 536 12.94 15.47 13.99
C VAL A 536 12.81 16.83 14.70
N PRO A 537 11.58 17.26 15.09
CA PRO A 537 11.39 18.55 15.73
C PRO A 537 11.81 18.53 17.20
N GLU A 538 12.68 19.45 17.60
CA GLU A 538 13.01 19.74 19.00
C GLU A 538 12.10 20.83 19.56
N TRP A 539 11.57 20.63 20.77
CA TRP A 539 10.68 21.57 21.44
C TRP A 539 11.43 22.67 22.21
N GLN A 540 11.22 23.92 21.80
CA GLN A 540 11.74 25.10 22.51
C GLN A 540 10.69 25.60 23.53
N MET A 541 10.80 25.13 24.77
CA MET A 541 9.81 25.33 25.83
C MET A 541 9.44 26.81 26.08
N ASP A 542 10.44 27.70 26.10
CA ASP A 542 10.25 29.12 26.42
C ASP A 542 9.50 29.88 25.32
N LYS A 543 9.62 29.43 24.08
CA LYS A 543 8.96 30.05 22.92
C LYS A 543 7.55 29.49 22.68
N CYS A 544 7.22 28.36 23.31
CA CYS A 544 5.95 27.67 23.12
C CYS A 544 4.79 28.38 23.82
N ILE A 545 3.75 28.69 23.03
CA ILE A 545 2.50 29.33 23.48
C ILE A 545 1.37 28.34 23.79
N GLN A 546 1.64 27.02 23.77
CA GLN A 546 0.68 25.95 24.10
C GLN A 546 -0.62 25.98 23.27
N CYS A 547 -0.49 26.18 21.95
CA CYS A 547 -1.64 26.25 21.02
C CYS A 547 -2.07 24.91 20.42
N ASN A 548 -1.26 23.86 20.57
CA ASN A 548 -1.44 22.50 20.05
C ASN A 548 -1.56 22.35 18.51
N GLN A 549 -1.38 23.41 17.73
CA GLN A 549 -1.48 23.34 16.25
C GLN A 549 -0.47 22.37 15.62
N CYS A 550 0.71 22.22 16.21
CA CYS A 550 1.72 21.26 15.76
C CYS A 550 1.25 19.79 15.85
N SER A 551 0.45 19.45 16.86
CA SER A 551 -0.17 18.13 17.01
C SER A 551 -1.38 17.98 16.09
N TYR A 552 -2.16 19.05 15.96
CA TYR A 552 -3.33 19.12 15.08
C TYR A 552 -3.00 18.72 13.63
N VAL A 553 -1.91 19.28 13.09
CA VAL A 553 -1.51 19.04 11.68
C VAL A 553 -0.60 17.85 11.48
N CYS A 554 -0.19 17.15 12.54
CA CYS A 554 0.76 16.06 12.42
C CYS A 554 0.11 14.86 11.69
N PRO A 555 0.64 14.43 10.54
CA PRO A 555 0.06 13.32 9.77
C PRO A 555 0.30 11.94 10.39
N HIS A 556 1.10 11.84 11.45
CA HIS A 556 1.49 10.55 12.05
C HIS A 556 1.27 10.50 13.57
N ALA A 557 0.67 11.53 14.17
CA ALA A 557 0.45 11.66 15.62
C ALA A 557 1.73 11.51 16.49
N VAL A 558 2.90 11.90 15.95
CA VAL A 558 4.22 11.75 16.60
C VAL A 558 4.58 12.92 17.51
N ILE A 559 3.76 13.96 17.54
CA ILE A 559 3.92 15.11 18.43
C ILE A 559 2.60 15.34 19.17
N ARG A 560 2.63 15.26 20.50
CA ARG A 560 1.45 15.29 21.36
C ARG A 560 1.61 16.29 22.50
N PRO A 561 0.60 17.12 22.77
CA PRO A 561 0.56 17.87 24.01
C PRO A 561 0.18 16.93 25.16
N VAL A 562 0.86 17.05 26.28
CA VAL A 562 0.69 16.18 27.45
C VAL A 562 0.46 17.07 28.66
N LEU A 563 -0.51 16.66 29.48
CA LEU A 563 -0.77 17.26 30.78
C LEU A 563 -0.35 16.27 31.86
N ALA A 564 0.50 16.73 32.79
CA ALA A 564 1.02 15.92 33.88
C ALA A 564 0.86 16.64 35.23
N THR A 565 0.75 15.88 36.30
CA THR A 565 0.86 16.42 37.67
C THR A 565 2.33 16.70 38.02
N GLU A 566 2.58 17.43 39.10
CA GLU A 566 3.94 17.65 39.60
C GLU A 566 4.62 16.35 40.03
N GLU A 567 3.84 15.40 40.59
CA GLU A 567 4.31 14.06 40.96
C GLU A 567 4.72 13.23 39.73
N GLU A 568 3.91 13.24 38.66
CA GLU A 568 4.23 12.55 37.41
C GLU A 568 5.47 13.11 36.71
N ILE A 569 5.82 14.37 36.97
CA ILE A 569 7.06 15.01 36.50
C ILE A 569 8.23 14.65 37.41
N ALA A 570 8.05 14.63 38.73
CA ALA A 570 9.09 14.24 39.66
C ALA A 570 9.55 12.78 39.44
N ASN A 571 8.63 11.92 38.98
CA ASN A 571 8.90 10.52 38.64
C ASN A 571 9.33 10.30 37.18
N ALA A 572 9.47 11.36 36.38
CA ALA A 572 9.82 11.25 34.96
C ALA A 572 11.34 11.03 34.78
N PRO A 573 11.77 10.43 33.65
CA PRO A 573 13.20 10.29 33.35
C PRO A 573 13.92 11.64 33.23
N GLU A 574 15.24 11.62 33.40
CA GLU A 574 16.08 12.81 33.29
C GLU A 574 15.87 13.52 31.93
N GLY A 575 15.71 14.84 31.96
CA GLY A 575 15.44 15.65 30.77
C GLY A 575 13.95 15.84 30.45
N PHE A 576 13.03 15.31 31.26
CA PHE A 576 11.59 15.58 31.14
C PHE A 576 11.24 17.02 31.57
N THR A 577 11.31 17.95 30.62
CA THR A 577 10.94 19.35 30.85
C THR A 577 9.44 19.59 30.63
N ALA A 578 8.83 20.44 31.45
CA ALA A 578 7.45 20.89 31.33
C ALA A 578 7.30 22.32 31.86
N LYS A 579 6.21 23.00 31.48
CA LYS A 579 5.89 24.35 31.95
C LYS A 579 4.41 24.44 32.37
N ALA A 580 4.05 25.39 33.24
CA ALA A 580 2.68 25.51 33.73
C ALA A 580 1.64 25.53 32.59
N ALA A 581 0.59 24.71 32.71
CA ALA A 581 -0.43 24.56 31.67
C ALA A 581 -1.39 25.77 31.63
N ILE A 582 -1.46 26.45 30.48
CA ILE A 582 -2.37 27.56 30.25
C ILE A 582 -3.78 27.00 30.05
N GLY A 583 -4.68 27.32 30.99
CA GLY A 583 -6.08 26.87 30.99
C GLY A 583 -6.33 25.61 31.80
N ALA A 584 -5.33 25.05 32.49
CA ALA A 584 -5.46 23.90 33.36
C ALA A 584 -4.69 24.13 34.67
N LYS A 585 -5.37 24.64 35.71
CA LYS A 585 -4.73 24.96 37.00
C LYS A 585 -4.19 23.69 37.67
N GLY A 586 -2.97 23.76 38.20
CA GLY A 586 -2.32 22.65 38.90
C GLY A 586 -1.74 21.56 38.01
N LEU A 587 -1.80 21.73 36.68
CA LEU A 587 -1.19 20.81 35.71
C LEU A 587 -0.03 21.48 34.98
N GLN A 588 0.91 20.65 34.53
CA GLN A 588 2.06 21.03 33.75
C GLN A 588 1.88 20.55 32.32
N PHE A 589 2.36 21.34 31.36
CA PHE A 589 2.28 21.10 29.93
C PHE A 589 3.65 20.72 29.37
N ARG A 590 3.70 19.63 28.63
CA ARG A 590 4.83 19.24 27.78
C ARG A 590 4.35 19.01 26.36
N LEU A 591 5.17 19.40 25.38
CA LEU A 591 4.98 18.98 23.99
C LEU A 591 5.96 17.84 23.70
N ALA A 592 5.46 16.62 23.70
CA ALA A 592 6.27 15.41 23.53
C ALA A 592 6.38 15.02 22.06
N VAL A 593 7.53 14.47 21.68
CA VAL A 593 7.83 14.02 20.31
C VAL A 593 8.32 12.57 20.37
N SER A 594 7.74 11.69 19.55
CA SER A 594 8.28 10.34 19.29
C SER A 594 9.34 10.46 18.20
N PRO A 595 10.64 10.38 18.53
CA PRO A 595 11.69 10.49 17.50
C PRO A 595 11.66 9.32 16.52
N LEU A 596 11.34 8.12 16.99
CA LEU A 596 11.36 6.88 16.21
C LEU A 596 10.14 6.71 15.30
N ASP A 597 9.02 7.34 15.59
CA ASP A 597 7.84 7.31 14.71
C ASP A 597 7.78 8.51 13.76
N CYS A 598 8.57 9.55 14.04
CA CYS A 598 8.60 10.75 13.22
C CYS A 598 9.10 10.46 11.80
N THR A 599 8.45 11.09 10.82
CA THR A 599 8.83 11.00 9.40
C THR A 599 9.64 12.21 8.92
N GLY A 600 9.92 13.16 9.81
CA GLY A 600 10.73 14.34 9.53
C GLY A 600 10.11 15.33 8.54
N CYS A 601 8.80 15.27 8.30
CA CYS A 601 8.17 16.12 7.28
C CYS A 601 8.30 17.62 7.57
N GLY A 602 8.32 18.06 8.83
CA GLY A 602 8.47 19.47 9.19
C GLY A 602 7.19 20.31 9.18
N ASN A 603 6.01 19.74 8.90
CA ASN A 603 4.73 20.48 8.95
C ASN A 603 4.48 21.14 10.32
N CYS A 604 4.80 20.44 11.42
CA CYS A 604 4.63 20.97 12.78
C CYS A 604 5.48 22.23 13.05
N ALA A 605 6.73 22.26 12.58
CA ALA A 605 7.60 23.44 12.67
C ALA A 605 7.11 24.57 11.74
N GLN A 606 6.62 24.23 10.55
CA GLN A 606 6.08 25.20 9.61
C GLN A 606 4.87 25.95 10.19
N VAL A 607 3.90 25.23 10.75
CA VAL A 607 2.66 25.85 11.27
C VAL A 607 2.83 26.55 12.61
N CYS A 608 3.94 26.32 13.33
CA CYS A 608 4.18 26.93 14.63
C CYS A 608 3.99 28.46 14.57
N PRO A 609 2.98 29.02 15.28
CA PRO A 609 2.61 30.43 15.15
C PRO A 609 3.37 31.35 16.12
N ALA A 610 4.27 30.81 16.93
CA ALA A 610 5.09 31.61 17.84
C ALA A 610 6.01 32.56 17.04
N LYS A 611 6.23 33.77 17.56
CA LYS A 611 7.07 34.81 16.92
C LYS A 611 8.47 34.28 16.61
N GLU A 612 9.07 33.62 17.61
CA GLU A 612 10.24 32.77 17.44
C GLU A 612 9.78 31.32 17.40
N LYS A 613 10.37 30.51 16.50
CA LYS A 613 9.90 29.14 16.29
C LYS A 613 10.10 28.29 17.54
N ALA A 614 8.99 27.75 18.05
CA ALA A 614 9.00 26.85 19.20
C ALA A 614 9.35 25.39 18.84
N LEU A 615 9.57 25.10 17.55
CA LEU A 615 9.96 23.81 17.01
C LEU A 615 11.06 24.03 15.97
N ILE A 616 12.20 23.37 16.16
CA ILE A 616 13.37 23.46 15.28
C ILE A 616 13.70 22.03 14.82
N MET A 617 13.93 21.83 13.52
CA MET A 617 14.26 20.50 12.99
C MET A 617 15.75 20.23 13.21
N LEU A 618 16.08 19.17 13.95
CA LEU A 618 17.46 18.73 14.24
C LEU A 618 17.67 17.28 13.78
N PRO A 619 18.93 16.83 13.55
CA PRO A 619 19.22 15.45 13.21
C PRO A 619 18.60 14.44 14.20
N LEU A 620 18.13 13.30 13.71
CA LEU A 620 17.50 12.27 14.57
C LEU A 620 18.44 11.81 15.70
N GLU A 621 19.72 11.57 15.38
CA GLU A 621 20.72 11.07 16.34
C GLU A 621 20.88 11.99 17.56
N THR A 622 20.77 13.32 17.37
CA THR A 622 20.88 14.29 18.47
C THR A 622 19.63 14.37 19.33
N GLN A 623 18.59 13.62 19.00
CA GLN A 623 17.26 13.65 19.65
C GLN A 623 16.83 12.27 20.16
N MET A 624 17.72 11.27 20.11
CA MET A 624 17.42 9.92 20.58
C MET A 624 17.14 9.86 22.09
N ASN A 625 17.64 10.82 22.87
CA ASN A 625 17.28 10.98 24.28
C ASN A 625 15.77 11.26 24.51
N GLN A 626 15.02 11.66 23.48
CA GLN A 626 13.57 11.85 23.57
C GLN A 626 12.79 10.53 23.54
N ALA A 627 13.37 9.42 23.08
CA ALA A 627 12.70 8.12 23.01
C ALA A 627 12.23 7.62 24.39
N PRO A 628 13.08 7.53 25.43
CA PRO A 628 12.61 7.13 26.76
C PRO A 628 11.61 8.13 27.38
N LEU A 629 11.70 9.42 27.02
CA LEU A 629 10.74 10.43 27.46
C LEU A 629 9.37 10.22 26.81
N TRP A 630 9.32 9.77 25.56
CA TRP A 630 8.09 9.40 24.89
C TRP A 630 7.43 8.19 25.54
N ASP A 631 8.22 7.19 25.92
CA ASP A 631 7.71 6.00 26.60
C ASP A 631 7.11 6.33 27.96
N HIS A 632 7.71 7.26 28.72
CA HIS A 632 7.09 7.82 29.92
C HIS A 632 5.75 8.50 29.60
N VAL A 633 5.72 9.37 28.58
CA VAL A 633 4.49 10.06 28.14
C VAL A 633 3.38 9.08 27.77
N ALA A 634 3.70 7.98 27.08
CA ALA A 634 2.73 6.98 26.68
C ALA A 634 2.10 6.25 27.89
N ASN A 635 2.74 6.30 29.06
CA ASN A 635 2.25 5.69 30.30
C ASN A 635 1.70 6.72 31.32
N ILE A 636 1.74 8.03 31.03
CA ILE A 636 1.16 9.04 31.92
C ILE A 636 -0.35 8.80 32.04
N SER A 637 -0.87 8.92 33.26
CA SER A 637 -2.29 8.66 33.54
C SER A 637 -3.18 9.60 32.71
N PRO A 638 -4.26 9.11 32.10
CA PRO A 638 -5.20 9.96 31.35
C PRO A 638 -5.71 11.11 32.21
N LYS A 639 -5.79 12.31 31.62
CA LYS A 639 -6.34 13.51 32.27
C LYS A 639 -7.64 13.90 31.58
N ALA A 640 -8.63 14.33 32.36
CA ALA A 640 -9.83 14.92 31.80
C ALA A 640 -9.45 16.12 30.94
N ASN A 641 -10.07 16.24 29.76
CA ASN A 641 -9.81 17.36 28.87
C ASN A 641 -10.19 18.68 29.58
N PRO A 642 -9.24 19.59 29.86
CA PRO A 642 -9.54 20.83 30.58
C PRO A 642 -10.23 21.86 29.69
N MET A 643 -10.48 21.53 28.43
CA MET A 643 -11.04 22.41 27.42
C MET A 643 -12.15 21.71 26.64
N ASN A 644 -12.91 22.49 25.87
CA ASN A 644 -13.87 21.91 24.94
C ASN A 644 -13.12 21.17 23.80
N LYS A 645 -13.39 19.87 23.64
CA LYS A 645 -12.81 19.03 22.57
C LYS A 645 -13.12 19.58 21.16
N ASN A 646 -14.19 20.36 21.01
CA ASN A 646 -14.54 21.07 19.78
C ASN A 646 -13.77 22.39 19.60
N THR A 647 -12.52 22.46 20.06
CA THR A 647 -11.60 23.57 19.79
C THR A 647 -10.27 23.02 19.29
N VAL A 648 -9.52 23.81 18.53
CA VAL A 648 -8.20 23.36 18.01
C VAL A 648 -7.27 22.95 19.16
N LYS A 649 -7.26 23.69 20.28
CA LYS A 649 -6.43 23.33 21.43
C LYS A 649 -6.99 22.11 22.17
N GLY A 650 -8.29 22.11 22.47
CA GLY A 650 -8.94 21.06 23.25
C GLY A 650 -8.98 19.70 22.56
N SER A 651 -9.24 19.66 21.24
CA SER A 651 -9.22 18.40 20.46
C SER A 651 -7.90 17.65 20.57
N GLN A 652 -6.79 18.36 20.78
CA GLN A 652 -5.46 17.75 20.84
C GLN A 652 -5.09 17.23 22.23
N PHE A 653 -5.90 17.50 23.26
CA PHE A 653 -5.79 16.80 24.54
C PHE A 653 -6.52 15.44 24.52
N GLU A 654 -7.37 15.19 23.52
CA GLU A 654 -7.92 13.86 23.27
C GLU A 654 -6.85 12.96 22.64
N GLN A 655 -6.84 11.70 23.07
CA GLN A 655 -5.92 10.70 22.55
C GLN A 655 -6.19 10.49 21.04
N PRO A 656 -5.19 10.64 20.17
CA PRO A 656 -5.31 10.23 18.78
C PRO A 656 -5.50 8.71 18.70
N LEU A 657 -6.55 8.24 18.03
CA LEU A 657 -6.79 6.81 17.79
C LEU A 657 -6.43 6.37 16.37
N LEU A 658 -5.63 7.20 15.68
CA LEU A 658 -4.92 6.92 14.45
C LEU A 658 -3.49 7.46 14.62
N GLU A 659 -2.50 6.57 14.66
CA GLU A 659 -1.11 6.90 14.96
C GLU A 659 -0.13 6.09 14.10
N PHE A 660 0.98 6.71 13.71
CA PHE A 660 2.14 6.04 13.09
C PHE A 660 1.88 5.27 11.78
N SER A 661 0.85 5.66 11.03
CA SER A 661 0.49 5.03 9.74
C SER A 661 1.63 4.96 8.72
N GLY A 662 1.51 4.04 7.77
CA GLY A 662 2.42 3.90 6.62
C GLY A 662 2.33 5.02 5.56
N ALA A 663 1.60 6.11 5.84
CA ALA A 663 1.42 7.23 4.92
C ALA A 663 2.73 8.00 4.67
N CYS A 664 2.80 8.71 3.53
CA CYS A 664 3.95 9.52 3.14
C CYS A 664 4.28 10.61 4.18
N ALA A 665 5.56 10.98 4.29
CA ALA A 665 5.97 12.13 5.11
C ALA A 665 5.25 13.41 4.66
N GLY A 666 4.43 14.00 5.54
CA GLY A 666 3.64 15.20 5.21
C GLY A 666 2.34 14.95 4.45
N CYS A 667 1.82 13.71 4.47
CA CYS A 667 0.54 13.34 3.86
C CYS A 667 -0.60 14.32 4.21
N GLY A 668 -1.37 14.74 3.21
CA GLY A 668 -2.52 15.63 3.39
C GLY A 668 -3.83 14.93 3.80
N GLU A 669 -3.85 13.61 3.90
CA GLU A 669 -5.07 12.84 4.24
C GLU A 669 -5.21 12.60 5.75
N THR A 670 -4.17 12.01 6.36
CA THR A 670 -4.22 11.50 7.74
C THR A 670 -4.47 12.55 8.82
N PRO A 671 -4.12 13.85 8.70
CA PRO A 671 -4.50 14.84 9.71
C PRO A 671 -6.01 14.95 9.90
N TYR A 672 -6.80 14.82 8.83
CA TYR A 672 -8.26 14.84 8.90
C TYR A 672 -8.81 13.60 9.61
N ALA A 673 -8.37 12.40 9.19
CA ALA A 673 -8.79 11.14 9.81
C ALA A 673 -8.41 11.11 11.30
N LYS A 674 -7.20 11.52 11.67
CA LYS A 674 -6.73 11.63 13.06
C LYS A 674 -7.62 12.56 13.88
N LEU A 675 -8.00 13.71 13.33
CA LEU A 675 -8.89 14.64 14.04
C LEU A 675 -10.27 14.01 14.30
N ILE A 676 -10.84 13.30 13.33
CA ILE A 676 -12.12 12.62 13.51
C ILE A 676 -12.02 11.56 14.61
N THR A 677 -10.93 10.79 14.67
CA THR A 677 -10.75 9.81 15.75
C THR A 677 -10.59 10.44 17.13
N GLN A 678 -10.04 11.65 17.23
CA GLN A 678 -9.98 12.40 18.48
C GLN A 678 -11.36 12.89 18.96
N LEU A 679 -12.32 13.08 18.04
CA LEU A 679 -13.65 13.60 18.37
C LEU A 679 -14.66 12.48 18.67
N PHE A 680 -14.59 11.38 17.91
CA PHE A 680 -15.61 10.31 17.89
C PHE A 680 -15.03 8.89 17.88
N GLY A 681 -13.69 8.74 17.90
CA GLY A 681 -13.01 7.47 17.68
C GLY A 681 -13.34 6.39 18.70
N ASP A 682 -13.82 6.79 19.88
CA ASP A 682 -14.28 5.87 20.91
C ASP A 682 -15.54 5.10 20.45
N ARG A 683 -16.44 5.68 19.66
CA ARG A 683 -17.71 5.06 19.22
C ARG A 683 -17.86 4.95 17.71
N MET A 684 -16.77 5.10 16.98
CA MET A 684 -16.76 5.15 15.51
C MET A 684 -16.67 3.76 14.88
N MET A 685 -17.38 3.59 13.76
CA MET A 685 -17.19 2.51 12.79
C MET A 685 -16.71 3.12 11.47
N VAL A 686 -15.78 2.48 10.79
CA VAL A 686 -15.16 2.98 9.55
C VAL A 686 -15.32 1.95 8.45
N ALA A 687 -16.10 2.30 7.43
CA ALA A 687 -16.06 1.69 6.11
C ALA A 687 -15.07 2.49 5.24
N ASN A 688 -13.95 1.89 4.86
CA ASN A 688 -12.91 2.57 4.11
C ASN A 688 -12.79 2.01 2.68
N ALA A 689 -12.90 2.87 1.67
CA ALA A 689 -12.72 2.48 0.27
C ALA A 689 -11.27 2.09 -0.01
N THR A 690 -11.05 1.19 -0.97
CA THR A 690 -9.70 0.87 -1.41
C THR A 690 -9.02 2.11 -2.02
N GLY A 691 -7.81 2.42 -1.57
CA GLY A 691 -7.08 3.63 -1.98
C GLY A 691 -5.94 3.95 -1.03
N CYS A 692 -5.41 5.18 -1.05
CA CYS A 692 -4.39 5.59 -0.08
C CYS A 692 -4.82 5.28 1.36
N SER A 693 -6.07 5.63 1.71
CA SER A 693 -6.62 5.47 3.05
C SER A 693 -6.70 4.03 3.53
N SER A 694 -6.96 3.07 2.65
CA SER A 694 -6.88 1.66 3.04
C SER A 694 -5.44 1.16 3.15
N ILE A 695 -4.54 1.62 2.27
CA ILE A 695 -3.13 1.21 2.32
C ILE A 695 -2.44 1.73 3.58
N TRP A 696 -2.52 3.02 3.89
CA TRP A 696 -1.92 3.50 5.13
C TRP A 696 -2.73 3.13 6.38
N GLY A 697 -4.02 2.82 6.24
CA GLY A 697 -4.93 2.51 7.35
C GLY A 697 -5.02 1.03 7.76
N GLY A 698 -4.64 0.09 6.87
CA GLY A 698 -4.83 -1.35 7.10
C GLY A 698 -3.90 -2.27 6.30
N SER A 699 -2.63 -1.90 6.11
CA SER A 699 -1.63 -2.82 5.52
C SER A 699 -1.01 -3.71 6.59
N ALA A 700 -1.37 -5.00 6.59
CA ALA A 700 -0.82 -5.97 7.52
C ALA A 700 0.72 -6.03 7.48
N PRO A 701 1.40 -6.20 8.62
CA PRO A 701 0.85 -6.40 9.98
C PRO A 701 0.69 -5.08 10.77
N SER A 702 0.95 -3.93 10.17
CA SER A 702 1.00 -2.62 10.85
C SER A 702 -0.35 -1.91 10.77
N VAL A 703 -1.07 -1.91 11.90
CA VAL A 703 -2.41 -1.34 12.05
C VAL A 703 -2.31 -0.04 12.87
N PRO A 704 -2.52 1.14 12.27
CA PRO A 704 -2.34 2.43 12.94
C PRO A 704 -3.55 2.91 13.73
N TYR A 705 -4.74 2.33 13.48
CA TYR A 705 -5.89 2.56 14.33
C TYR A 705 -5.67 1.87 15.67
N THR A 706 -5.95 2.55 16.78
CA THR A 706 -5.65 2.05 18.13
C THR A 706 -6.84 2.25 19.07
N LYS A 707 -6.71 1.75 20.30
CA LYS A 707 -7.71 1.87 21.36
C LYS A 707 -7.28 2.95 22.36
N ASN A 708 -8.26 3.58 23.00
CA ASN A 708 -8.03 4.44 24.14
C ASN A 708 -7.72 3.62 25.40
N HIS A 709 -7.40 4.31 26.50
CA HIS A 709 -7.11 3.68 27.80
C HIS A 709 -8.26 2.86 28.40
N LEU A 710 -9.49 2.98 27.88
CA LEU A 710 -10.66 2.17 28.28
C LEU A 710 -10.89 0.98 27.33
N GLY A 711 -9.99 0.72 26.37
CA GLY A 711 -10.11 -0.38 25.42
C GLY A 711 -11.01 -0.10 24.21
N HIS A 712 -11.45 1.14 24.01
CA HIS A 712 -12.35 1.51 22.92
C HIS A 712 -11.62 2.21 21.78
N GLY A 713 -12.00 1.92 20.54
CA GLY A 713 -11.45 2.61 19.37
C GLY A 713 -12.24 2.34 18.10
N PRO A 714 -11.79 2.90 16.97
CA PRO A 714 -12.45 2.74 15.68
C PRO A 714 -12.49 1.26 15.27
N ALA A 715 -13.69 0.73 15.01
CA ALA A 715 -13.82 -0.53 14.28
C ALA A 715 -13.64 -0.22 12.78
N TRP A 716 -12.68 -0.85 12.12
CA TRP A 716 -12.27 -0.49 10.76
C TRP A 716 -12.38 -1.68 9.82
N ALA A 717 -12.92 -1.46 8.62
CA ALA A 717 -12.95 -2.45 7.56
C ALA A 717 -12.83 -1.80 6.17
N ASN A 718 -12.19 -2.52 5.23
CA ASN A 718 -12.20 -2.22 3.81
C ASN A 718 -12.86 -3.39 3.08
N SER A 719 -13.99 -3.13 2.39
CA SER A 719 -14.63 -4.09 1.50
C SER A 719 -13.92 -4.06 0.14
N LEU A 720 -14.39 -3.22 -0.80
CA LEU A 720 -13.79 -3.05 -2.12
C LEU A 720 -13.53 -1.56 -2.44
N PHE A 721 -13.21 -1.27 -3.69
CA PHE A 721 -13.02 0.11 -4.16
C PHE A 721 -14.34 0.77 -4.50
N GLU A 722 -15.26 0.02 -5.11
CA GLU A 722 -16.50 0.49 -5.72
C GLU A 722 -17.68 0.57 -4.75
N ASP A 723 -17.72 -0.25 -3.70
CA ASP A 723 -18.91 -0.51 -2.88
C ASP A 723 -18.90 0.18 -1.51
N ASN A 724 -17.91 1.03 -1.24
CA ASN A 724 -17.65 1.48 0.12
C ASN A 724 -18.80 2.29 0.75
N ALA A 725 -19.59 3.00 -0.06
CA ALA A 725 -20.74 3.73 0.45
C ALA A 725 -21.80 2.74 0.94
N GLU A 726 -22.13 1.76 0.09
CA GLU A 726 -23.11 0.71 0.32
C GLU A 726 -22.69 -0.19 1.49
N PHE A 727 -21.39 -0.46 1.61
CA PHE A 727 -20.81 -1.21 2.72
C PHE A 727 -21.03 -0.48 4.05
N GLY A 728 -20.71 0.82 4.10
CA GLY A 728 -20.97 1.65 5.27
C GLY A 728 -22.46 1.78 5.61
N LEU A 729 -23.32 1.85 4.59
CA LEU A 729 -24.77 1.83 4.78
C LEU A 729 -25.22 0.48 5.38
N GLY A 730 -24.69 -0.64 4.89
CA GLY A 730 -24.98 -1.97 5.43
C GLY A 730 -24.61 -2.10 6.91
N MET A 731 -23.47 -1.56 7.31
CA MET A 731 -23.07 -1.49 8.73
C MET A 731 -24.09 -0.70 9.58
N GLN A 732 -24.51 0.47 9.08
CA GLN A 732 -25.49 1.32 9.77
C GLN A 732 -26.82 0.60 9.95
N LEU A 733 -27.38 0.05 8.86
CA LEU A 733 -28.67 -0.64 8.89
C LEU A 733 -28.64 -1.89 9.78
N GLY A 734 -27.53 -2.64 9.76
CA GLY A 734 -27.33 -3.79 10.64
C GLY A 734 -27.32 -3.39 12.12
N GLY A 735 -26.61 -2.31 12.46
CA GLY A 735 -26.59 -1.74 13.80
C GLY A 735 -27.97 -1.26 14.25
N ASP A 736 -28.69 -0.55 13.39
CA ASP A 736 -30.03 -0.02 13.68
C ASP A 736 -31.07 -1.14 13.90
N ALA A 737 -30.97 -2.25 13.16
CA ALA A 737 -31.84 -3.41 13.37
C ALA A 737 -31.68 -4.00 14.78
N VAL A 738 -30.43 -4.18 15.25
CA VAL A 738 -30.16 -4.68 16.60
C VAL A 738 -30.64 -3.68 17.65
N ARG A 739 -30.33 -2.39 17.49
CA ARG A 739 -30.75 -1.34 18.43
C ARG A 739 -32.27 -1.19 18.51
N SER A 740 -32.98 -1.38 17.39
CA SER A 740 -34.44 -1.39 17.36
C SER A 740 -35.02 -2.59 18.13
N LYS A 741 -34.39 -3.77 18.03
CA LYS A 741 -34.77 -4.93 18.84
C LYS A 741 -34.54 -4.67 20.33
N VAL A 742 -33.37 -4.13 20.70
CA VAL A 742 -33.08 -3.74 22.09
C VAL A 742 -34.11 -2.72 22.60
N ALA A 743 -34.48 -1.72 21.80
CA ALA A 743 -35.52 -0.75 22.17
C ALA A 743 -36.89 -1.39 22.40
N SER A 744 -37.25 -2.43 21.64
CA SER A 744 -38.46 -3.22 21.89
C SER A 744 -38.37 -3.99 23.20
N ASP A 745 -37.21 -4.61 23.49
CA ASP A 745 -37.01 -5.37 24.72
C ASP A 745 -37.00 -4.46 25.94
N VAL A 746 -36.39 -3.27 25.85
CA VAL A 746 -36.43 -2.24 26.89
C VAL A 746 -37.87 -1.83 27.21
N LYS A 747 -38.72 -1.64 26.19
CA LYS A 747 -40.15 -1.35 26.41
C LYS A 747 -40.85 -2.48 27.17
N ALA A 748 -40.52 -3.73 26.87
CA ALA A 748 -41.06 -4.88 27.61
C ALA A 748 -40.52 -4.92 29.06
N ALA A 749 -39.24 -4.61 29.28
CA ALA A 749 -38.63 -4.59 30.60
C ALA A 749 -39.21 -3.49 31.52
N LEU A 750 -39.69 -2.37 30.96
CA LEU A 750 -40.32 -1.29 31.75
C LEU A 750 -41.65 -1.71 32.43
N GLU A 751 -42.26 -2.80 31.96
CA GLU A 751 -43.48 -3.41 32.54
C GLU A 751 -43.17 -4.47 33.61
N LEU A 752 -41.89 -4.83 33.79
CA LEU A 752 -41.47 -5.77 34.83
C LEU A 752 -41.38 -5.08 36.20
N ASN A 753 -41.36 -5.90 37.26
CA ASN A 753 -41.11 -5.43 38.61
C ASN A 753 -39.61 -5.25 38.85
N ILE A 754 -39.07 -4.13 38.36
CA ILE A 754 -37.66 -3.73 38.46
C ILE A 754 -37.46 -2.53 39.38
N SER A 755 -36.21 -2.28 39.80
CA SER A 755 -35.81 -1.13 40.61
C SER A 755 -36.14 0.20 39.93
N ALA A 756 -36.35 1.24 40.74
CA ALA A 756 -36.62 2.59 40.24
C ALA A 756 -35.42 3.13 39.45
N GLU A 757 -34.20 2.78 39.88
CA GLU A 757 -32.94 3.14 39.27
C GLU A 757 -32.78 2.50 37.87
N LEU A 758 -33.03 1.19 37.74
CA LEU A 758 -32.99 0.52 36.44
C LEU A 758 -34.09 1.04 35.51
N LYS A 759 -35.30 1.25 36.02
CA LYS A 759 -36.41 1.83 35.24
C LYS A 759 -36.06 3.22 34.69
N ALA A 760 -35.42 4.07 35.49
CA ALA A 760 -34.95 5.38 35.07
C ALA A 760 -33.84 5.30 34.01
N ALA A 761 -32.88 4.37 34.18
CA ALA A 761 -31.79 4.18 33.20
C ALA A 761 -32.30 3.64 31.85
N LEU A 762 -33.20 2.67 31.87
CA LEU A 762 -33.88 2.13 30.68
C LEU A 762 -34.66 3.22 29.93
N THR A 763 -35.43 4.03 30.66
CA THR A 763 -36.19 5.16 30.10
C THR A 763 -35.24 6.19 29.49
N ASN A 764 -34.20 6.58 30.21
CA ASN A 764 -33.22 7.57 29.74
C ASN A 764 -32.51 7.11 28.47
N TRP A 765 -32.12 5.83 28.39
CA TRP A 765 -31.52 5.26 27.19
C TRP A 765 -32.49 5.27 26.01
N LEU A 766 -33.75 4.86 26.22
CA LEU A 766 -34.78 4.81 25.19
C LEU A 766 -35.08 6.20 24.60
N GLU A 767 -35.21 7.22 25.44
CA GLU A 767 -35.46 8.60 25.03
C GLU A 767 -34.27 9.25 24.29
N ASN A 768 -33.04 8.76 24.55
CA ASN A 768 -31.80 9.33 24.02
C ASN A 768 -31.04 8.37 23.09
N ILE A 769 -31.72 7.38 22.51
CA ILE A 769 -31.11 6.34 21.66
C ILE A 769 -30.41 6.93 20.42
N ALA A 770 -30.90 8.04 19.88
CA ALA A 770 -30.33 8.73 18.73
C ALA A 770 -29.30 9.82 19.10
N ASN A 771 -29.06 10.06 20.39
CA ASN A 771 -28.15 11.10 20.86
C ASN A 771 -26.74 10.51 21.07
N GLY A 772 -25.74 11.03 20.36
CA GLY A 772 -24.34 10.64 20.52
C GLY A 772 -23.64 11.28 21.72
N GLU A 773 -24.06 12.47 22.13
CA GLU A 773 -23.46 13.20 23.26
C GLU A 773 -23.84 12.50 24.58
N GLY A 774 -22.86 12.21 25.42
CA GLY A 774 -23.06 11.48 26.69
C GLY A 774 -23.52 10.02 26.55
N THR A 775 -23.55 9.45 25.33
CA THR A 775 -24.09 8.09 25.11
C THR A 775 -23.35 6.99 25.88
N ARG A 776 -22.06 7.19 26.16
CA ARG A 776 -21.25 6.25 26.94
C ARG A 776 -21.65 6.25 28.40
N THR A 777 -21.72 7.42 29.02
CA THR A 777 -22.16 7.55 30.40
C THR A 777 -23.53 6.91 30.62
N ARG A 778 -24.46 7.11 29.67
CA ARG A 778 -25.76 6.42 29.68
C ARG A 778 -25.63 4.90 29.58
N ALA A 779 -24.81 4.42 28.64
CA ALA A 779 -24.60 2.99 28.43
C ALA A 779 -23.94 2.33 29.65
N ASP A 780 -22.86 2.91 30.18
CA ASP A 780 -22.11 2.38 31.33
C ASP A 780 -23.01 2.27 32.58
N GLN A 781 -23.83 3.30 32.82
CA GLN A 781 -24.82 3.27 33.90
C GLN A 781 -25.86 2.16 33.72
N LEU A 782 -26.40 2.01 32.50
CA LEU A 782 -27.38 0.96 32.19
C LEU A 782 -26.78 -0.43 32.31
N ILE A 783 -25.54 -0.64 31.85
CA ILE A 783 -24.81 -1.91 31.94
C ILE A 783 -24.63 -2.32 33.40
N ALA A 784 -24.19 -1.39 34.26
CA ALA A 784 -23.95 -1.68 35.67
C ALA A 784 -25.25 -2.09 36.40
N LEU A 785 -26.35 -1.38 36.12
CA LEU A 785 -27.65 -1.69 36.73
C LEU A 785 -28.23 -3.02 36.22
N LEU A 786 -28.14 -3.28 34.90
CA LEU A 786 -28.58 -4.56 34.33
C LEU A 786 -27.77 -5.73 34.88
N GLU A 787 -26.44 -5.61 34.99
CA GLU A 787 -25.62 -6.69 35.55
C GLU A 787 -26.02 -7.02 36.99
N ALA A 788 -26.37 -6.00 37.79
CA ALA A 788 -26.77 -6.18 39.18
C ALA A 788 -28.16 -6.82 39.33
N GLU A 789 -29.09 -6.57 38.40
CA GLU A 789 -30.51 -6.89 38.57
C GLU A 789 -31.04 -7.99 37.64
N LYS A 790 -30.37 -8.29 36.52
CA LYS A 790 -30.90 -9.19 35.48
C LYS A 790 -31.29 -10.59 35.97
N GLY A 791 -30.63 -11.11 37.00
CA GLY A 791 -30.90 -12.43 37.56
C GLY A 791 -31.08 -13.52 36.48
N GLU A 792 -32.17 -14.28 36.60
CA GLU A 792 -32.62 -15.26 35.59
C GLU A 792 -33.71 -14.71 34.64
N ASP A 793 -34.02 -13.41 34.71
CA ASP A 793 -35.06 -12.81 33.86
C ASP A 793 -34.62 -12.82 32.39
N VAL A 794 -35.45 -13.40 31.54
CA VAL A 794 -35.12 -13.62 30.13
C VAL A 794 -34.98 -12.29 29.37
N VAL A 795 -35.82 -11.30 29.67
CA VAL A 795 -35.83 -10.02 28.96
C VAL A 795 -34.62 -9.19 29.37
N LEU A 796 -34.32 -9.11 30.67
CA LEU A 796 -33.14 -8.37 31.17
C LEU A 796 -31.83 -9.01 30.70
N ASN A 797 -31.75 -10.35 30.65
CA ASN A 797 -30.57 -11.03 30.11
C ASN A 797 -30.42 -10.82 28.60
N GLU A 798 -31.52 -10.78 27.82
CA GLU A 798 -31.45 -10.48 26.39
C GLU A 798 -31.02 -9.03 26.11
N ILE A 799 -31.51 -8.06 26.89
CA ILE A 799 -31.03 -6.66 26.81
C ILE A 799 -29.54 -6.61 27.16
N TYR A 800 -29.12 -7.26 28.24
CA TYR A 800 -27.73 -7.26 28.69
C TYR A 800 -26.76 -7.93 27.70
N LYS A 801 -27.20 -8.99 27.01
CA LYS A 801 -26.42 -9.67 25.97
C LYS A 801 -26.02 -8.71 24.83
N ASN A 802 -26.86 -7.74 24.53
CA ASN A 802 -26.67 -6.74 23.47
C ASN A 802 -26.12 -5.40 23.98
N LYS A 803 -25.46 -5.38 25.14
CA LYS A 803 -24.94 -4.16 25.80
C LYS A 803 -23.97 -3.33 24.96
N ASP A 804 -23.26 -3.96 24.03
CA ASP A 804 -22.38 -3.32 23.07
C ASP A 804 -23.12 -2.44 22.03
N PHE A 805 -24.45 -2.55 21.95
CA PHE A 805 -25.32 -1.72 21.11
C PHE A 805 -25.99 -0.54 21.85
N PHE A 806 -25.73 -0.37 23.15
CA PHE A 806 -26.31 0.75 23.90
C PHE A 806 -25.73 2.10 23.45
N VAL A 807 -24.44 2.12 23.12
CA VAL A 807 -23.74 3.31 22.60
C VAL A 807 -24.24 3.64 21.18
N LYS A 808 -24.65 4.89 20.93
CA LYS A 808 -24.90 5.37 19.55
C LYS A 808 -23.58 5.37 18.77
N ARG A 809 -23.44 4.48 17.80
CA ARG A 809 -22.28 4.42 16.92
C ARG A 809 -22.25 5.61 15.96
N SER A 810 -21.04 6.03 15.60
CA SER A 810 -20.80 7.04 14.57
C SER A 810 -20.31 6.34 13.31
N GLN A 811 -21.16 6.17 12.31
CA GLN A 811 -20.80 5.47 11.08
C GLN A 811 -20.05 6.42 10.14
N TRP A 812 -18.80 6.11 9.83
CA TRP A 812 -17.94 6.87 8.93
C TRP A 812 -17.60 6.07 7.67
N ILE A 813 -17.64 6.76 6.53
CA ILE A 813 -17.34 6.22 5.21
C ILE A 813 -16.18 7.03 4.64
N PHE A 814 -14.97 6.45 4.67
CA PHE A 814 -13.74 7.12 4.25
C PHE A 814 -13.34 6.70 2.84
N GLY A 815 -12.91 7.64 2.01
CA GLY A 815 -12.30 7.31 0.73
C GLY A 815 -11.65 8.49 0.02
N GLY A 816 -10.89 8.20 -1.03
CA GLY A 816 -10.26 9.21 -1.88
C GLY A 816 -11.19 9.72 -2.98
N ASP A 817 -10.72 10.70 -3.74
CA ASP A 817 -11.50 11.27 -4.84
C ASP A 817 -11.83 10.26 -5.96
N GLY A 818 -10.95 9.30 -6.26
CA GLY A 818 -11.23 8.28 -7.26
C GLY A 818 -12.38 7.34 -6.92
N TRP A 819 -12.64 7.12 -5.64
CA TRP A 819 -13.85 6.39 -5.22
C TRP A 819 -15.08 7.30 -5.39
N ALA A 820 -15.09 8.44 -4.71
CA ALA A 820 -16.29 9.27 -4.57
C ALA A 820 -16.73 9.95 -5.87
N TYR A 821 -15.79 10.30 -6.75
CA TYR A 821 -16.11 11.00 -7.99
C TYR A 821 -16.34 10.05 -9.16
N ASP A 822 -15.68 8.88 -9.15
CA ASP A 822 -15.63 7.95 -10.27
C ASP A 822 -16.34 6.62 -9.98
N ILE A 823 -15.62 5.61 -9.48
CA ILE A 823 -16.08 4.21 -9.49
C ILE A 823 -17.23 3.95 -8.50
N GLY A 824 -17.17 4.57 -7.32
CA GLY A 824 -18.18 4.42 -6.27
C GLY A 824 -19.19 5.55 -6.22
N TYR A 825 -19.20 6.46 -7.21
CA TYR A 825 -20.11 7.61 -7.20
C TYR A 825 -21.58 7.19 -7.24
N GLY A 826 -21.94 6.15 -8.01
CA GLY A 826 -23.33 5.68 -8.07
C GLY A 826 -23.83 5.17 -6.71
N GLY A 827 -22.98 4.41 -6.00
CA GLY A 827 -23.22 3.97 -4.64
C GLY A 827 -23.31 5.12 -3.64
N LEU A 828 -22.33 6.03 -3.68
CA LEU A 828 -22.30 7.22 -2.83
C LEU A 828 -23.56 8.09 -3.01
N ASP A 829 -23.96 8.36 -4.24
CA ASP A 829 -25.16 9.12 -4.56
C ASP A 829 -26.41 8.46 -3.95
N HIS A 830 -26.56 7.15 -4.11
CA HIS A 830 -27.67 6.38 -3.54
C HIS A 830 -27.70 6.43 -2.01
N VAL A 831 -26.53 6.27 -1.36
CA VAL A 831 -26.42 6.29 0.10
C VAL A 831 -26.71 7.67 0.66
N LEU A 832 -26.22 8.74 0.04
CA LEU A 832 -26.57 10.11 0.43
C LEU A 832 -28.07 10.39 0.21
N ALA A 833 -28.67 9.86 -0.86
CA ALA A 833 -30.09 10.00 -1.12
C ALA A 833 -30.98 9.26 -0.11
N SER A 834 -30.46 8.20 0.54
CA SER A 834 -31.23 7.34 1.47
C SER A 834 -31.73 8.03 2.74
N GLY A 835 -31.13 9.17 3.12
CA GLY A 835 -31.47 9.89 4.34
C GLY A 835 -30.95 9.26 5.64
N GLN A 836 -30.16 8.17 5.57
CA GLN A 836 -29.61 7.51 6.75
C GLN A 836 -28.48 8.32 7.41
N ASP A 837 -28.33 8.18 8.73
CA ASP A 837 -27.32 8.87 9.55
C ASP A 837 -25.92 8.25 9.32
N VAL A 838 -25.26 8.69 8.25
CA VAL A 838 -23.91 8.26 7.86
C VAL A 838 -23.03 9.46 7.53
N ASN A 839 -21.74 9.36 7.86
CA ASN A 839 -20.77 10.45 7.69
C ASN A 839 -19.72 10.08 6.64
N VAL A 840 -19.72 10.75 5.50
CA VAL A 840 -18.76 10.52 4.42
C VAL A 840 -17.61 11.52 4.49
N LEU A 841 -16.36 11.02 4.52
CA LEU A 841 -15.16 11.84 4.32
C LEU A 841 -14.49 11.47 3.00
N VAL A 842 -14.47 12.44 2.08
CA VAL A 842 -13.71 12.37 0.84
C VAL A 842 -12.40 13.14 1.01
N MET A 843 -11.28 12.42 1.03
CA MET A 843 -9.93 12.99 1.02
C MET A 843 -9.54 13.29 -0.44
N ASP A 844 -9.81 14.52 -0.88
CA ASP A 844 -9.71 14.94 -2.26
C ASP A 844 -8.27 15.32 -2.62
N THR A 845 -7.57 14.35 -3.21
CA THR A 845 -6.22 14.54 -3.74
C THR A 845 -6.26 14.94 -5.23
N GLU A 846 -7.44 15.04 -5.83
CA GLU A 846 -7.67 15.35 -7.24
C GLU A 846 -6.97 14.41 -8.23
N ILE A 847 -6.57 13.23 -7.79
CA ILE A 847 -5.82 12.25 -8.57
C ILE A 847 -5.91 10.86 -7.91
N TYR A 848 -5.77 9.79 -8.67
CA TYR A 848 -5.67 8.44 -8.09
C TYR A 848 -4.28 8.25 -7.49
N SER A 849 -4.11 8.74 -6.26
CA SER A 849 -2.82 8.82 -5.59
C SER A 849 -2.17 7.46 -5.30
N ASN A 850 -2.97 6.40 -5.14
CA ASN A 850 -2.45 5.06 -4.85
C ASN A 850 -1.80 4.38 -6.05
N THR A 851 -2.44 4.46 -7.20
CA THR A 851 -2.08 3.68 -8.38
C THR A 851 -1.07 4.39 -9.29
N GLY A 852 -0.42 5.46 -8.79
CA GLY A 852 0.63 6.17 -9.54
C GLY A 852 0.19 7.49 -10.17
N GLY A 853 -0.96 8.04 -9.79
CA GLY A 853 -1.38 9.38 -10.21
C GLY A 853 -2.15 9.40 -11.53
N GLN A 854 -3.19 8.58 -11.66
CA GLN A 854 -4.15 8.64 -12.77
C GLN A 854 -5.14 9.79 -12.61
N ALA A 855 -5.56 10.37 -13.73
CA ALA A 855 -6.62 11.38 -13.75
C ALA A 855 -7.94 10.79 -13.19
N SER A 856 -8.63 11.59 -12.40
CA SER A 856 -9.98 11.36 -11.88
C SER A 856 -10.95 12.40 -12.42
N LYS A 857 -12.27 12.22 -12.19
CA LYS A 857 -13.23 13.32 -12.41
C LYS A 857 -13.03 14.49 -11.43
N ALA A 858 -12.30 14.28 -10.33
CA ALA A 858 -11.87 15.33 -9.42
C ALA A 858 -10.62 16.09 -9.93
N THR A 859 -9.86 15.56 -10.89
CA THR A 859 -8.73 16.26 -11.49
C THR A 859 -9.19 17.56 -12.18
N PRO A 860 -8.54 18.69 -11.89
CA PRO A 860 -8.86 20.01 -12.45
C PRO A 860 -8.36 20.15 -13.89
N THR A 861 -8.85 21.18 -14.59
CA THR A 861 -8.31 21.58 -15.89
C THR A 861 -6.80 21.86 -15.77
N ALA A 862 -6.01 21.60 -16.83
CA ALA A 862 -4.57 21.82 -16.95
C ALA A 862 -3.65 20.92 -16.10
N ALA A 863 -4.16 20.18 -15.12
CA ALA A 863 -3.33 19.25 -14.37
C ALA A 863 -2.90 18.06 -15.25
N ILE A 864 -1.61 17.76 -15.24
CA ILE A 864 -1.05 16.54 -15.83
C ILE A 864 -1.19 15.38 -14.85
N ALA A 865 -1.69 14.27 -15.39
CA ALA A 865 -1.81 12.99 -14.72
C ALA A 865 -1.72 11.86 -15.77
N GLN A 866 -1.61 10.60 -15.35
CA GLN A 866 -1.78 9.48 -16.28
C GLN A 866 -3.20 9.53 -16.89
N PHE A 867 -3.32 9.23 -18.19
CA PHE A 867 -4.52 9.45 -19.01
C PHE A 867 -4.92 10.93 -19.25
N ALA A 868 -4.12 11.88 -18.77
CA ALA A 868 -4.25 13.32 -19.04
C ALA A 868 -2.86 13.96 -19.25
N ALA A 869 -2.02 13.33 -20.07
CA ALA A 869 -0.60 13.68 -20.23
C ALA A 869 -0.37 15.09 -20.81
N SER A 870 -1.31 15.58 -21.63
CA SER A 870 -1.31 16.95 -22.19
C SER A 870 -2.10 17.95 -21.33
N GLY A 871 -2.36 17.60 -20.07
CA GLY A 871 -3.23 18.35 -19.18
C GLY A 871 -4.71 18.03 -19.41
N LYS A 872 -5.47 17.86 -18.33
CA LYS A 872 -6.91 17.59 -18.44
C LYS A 872 -7.64 18.79 -19.04
N THR A 873 -8.53 18.55 -19.99
CA THR A 873 -9.26 19.61 -20.72
C THR A 873 -10.61 19.96 -20.10
N THR A 874 -11.23 19.01 -19.39
CA THR A 874 -12.51 19.17 -18.71
C THR A 874 -12.32 19.71 -17.29
N LYS A 875 -13.24 20.54 -16.82
CA LYS A 875 -13.23 21.06 -15.45
C LYS A 875 -13.41 19.94 -14.42
N LYS A 876 -13.05 20.22 -13.17
CA LYS A 876 -13.33 19.34 -12.02
C LYS A 876 -14.84 19.14 -11.87
N LYS A 877 -15.29 17.89 -11.68
CA LYS A 877 -16.68 17.56 -11.30
C LYS A 877 -16.99 18.20 -9.95
N ASP A 878 -18.16 18.81 -9.80
CA ASP A 878 -18.56 19.50 -8.58
C ASP A 878 -19.44 18.60 -7.71
N LEU A 879 -18.80 17.67 -6.98
CA LEU A 879 -19.50 16.68 -6.16
C LEU A 879 -20.34 17.33 -5.06
N GLY A 880 -19.81 18.36 -4.40
CA GLY A 880 -20.52 19.06 -3.34
C GLY A 880 -21.79 19.74 -3.85
N MET A 881 -21.73 20.43 -5.00
CA MET A 881 -22.94 20.99 -5.64
C MET A 881 -23.97 19.93 -6.01
N MET A 882 -23.54 18.77 -6.50
CA MET A 882 -24.44 17.66 -6.82
C MET A 882 -25.14 17.14 -5.56
N ALA A 883 -24.41 16.90 -4.48
CA ALA A 883 -24.98 16.42 -3.22
C ALA A 883 -25.93 17.45 -2.56
N MET A 884 -25.61 18.74 -2.65
CA MET A 884 -26.51 19.81 -2.13
C MET A 884 -27.86 19.84 -2.83
N SER A 885 -27.98 19.31 -4.07
CA SER A 885 -29.24 19.32 -4.81
C SER A 885 -30.35 18.48 -4.17
N TYR A 886 -30.01 17.52 -3.30
CA TYR A 886 -30.99 16.77 -2.51
C TYR A 886 -31.72 17.63 -1.47
N GLY A 887 -31.07 18.69 -0.97
CA GLY A 887 -31.63 19.59 0.04
C GLY A 887 -31.50 19.08 1.49
N TYR A 888 -31.52 17.76 1.70
CA TYR A 888 -31.46 17.10 3.04
C TYR A 888 -30.13 16.41 3.34
N VAL A 889 -29.11 16.63 2.53
CA VAL A 889 -27.74 16.14 2.78
C VAL A 889 -26.92 17.27 3.36
N TYR A 890 -26.26 17.07 4.51
CA TYR A 890 -25.26 18.02 5.00
C TYR A 890 -24.03 17.94 4.11
N VAL A 891 -23.53 19.07 3.59
CA VAL A 891 -22.36 19.09 2.70
C VAL A 891 -21.36 20.14 3.18
N ALA A 892 -20.10 19.77 3.34
CA ALA A 892 -19.04 20.71 3.69
C ALA A 892 -17.79 20.51 2.82
N GLN A 893 -17.20 21.63 2.40
CA GLN A 893 -15.90 21.64 1.75
C GLN A 893 -14.89 22.30 2.70
N ILE A 894 -13.87 21.53 3.11
CA ILE A 894 -12.94 21.91 4.18
C ILE A 894 -11.49 21.95 3.69
N ALA A 895 -10.67 22.73 4.38
CA ALA A 895 -9.24 22.89 4.08
C ALA A 895 -8.47 23.22 5.36
N MET A 896 -7.88 22.20 6.00
CA MET A 896 -7.27 22.28 7.33
C MET A 896 -6.28 23.43 7.46
N GLY A 897 -5.31 23.53 6.54
CA GLY A 897 -4.27 24.56 6.60
C GLY A 897 -4.77 25.98 6.33
N ALA A 898 -5.96 26.13 5.75
CA ALA A 898 -6.58 27.44 5.52
C ALA A 898 -7.31 27.95 6.77
N ASP A 899 -8.14 27.11 7.39
CA ASP A 899 -8.83 27.43 8.64
C ASP A 899 -9.07 26.18 9.50
N HIS A 900 -8.31 26.09 10.60
CA HIS A 900 -8.41 25.00 11.56
C HIS A 900 -9.79 24.95 12.25
N ASN A 901 -10.40 26.11 12.56
CA ASN A 901 -11.68 26.16 13.28
C ASN A 901 -12.84 25.77 12.36
N GLN A 902 -12.82 26.23 11.10
CA GLN A 902 -13.82 25.84 10.11
C GLN A 902 -13.84 24.32 9.89
N THR A 903 -12.65 23.72 9.76
CA THR A 903 -12.51 22.27 9.59
C THR A 903 -13.16 21.51 10.75
N LEU A 904 -12.82 21.88 11.99
CA LEU A 904 -13.34 21.24 13.18
C LEU A 904 -14.86 21.45 13.32
N LYS A 905 -15.34 22.67 13.05
CA LYS A 905 -16.76 23.01 13.10
C LYS A 905 -17.56 22.19 12.09
N ALA A 906 -17.08 22.08 10.85
CA ALA A 906 -17.75 21.32 9.80
C ALA A 906 -17.86 19.83 10.13
N ILE A 907 -16.81 19.25 10.71
CA ILE A 907 -16.79 17.84 11.16
C ILE A 907 -17.76 17.62 12.32
N ALA A 908 -17.79 18.53 13.30
CA ALA A 908 -18.70 18.43 14.44
C ALA A 908 -20.17 18.61 14.03
N GLU A 909 -20.47 19.53 13.11
CA GLU A 909 -21.83 19.73 12.57
C GLU A 909 -22.28 18.52 11.73
N ALA A 910 -21.40 17.96 10.90
CA ALA A 910 -21.70 16.77 10.09
C ALA A 910 -22.09 15.58 10.95
N GLU A 911 -21.30 15.26 11.98
CA GLU A 911 -21.57 14.08 12.84
C GLU A 911 -22.81 14.24 13.71
N ALA A 912 -23.13 15.49 14.08
CA ALA A 912 -24.33 15.80 14.86
C ALA A 912 -25.60 15.85 14.02
N TYR A 913 -25.49 15.95 12.69
CA TYR A 913 -26.64 16.00 11.79
C TYR A 913 -27.34 14.63 11.76
N PRO A 914 -28.64 14.52 12.06
CA PRO A 914 -29.36 13.24 12.09
C PRO A 914 -29.75 12.80 10.66
N GLY A 915 -28.74 12.57 9.82
CA GLY A 915 -28.92 12.25 8.41
C GLY A 915 -27.58 12.16 7.66
N PRO A 916 -27.61 12.12 6.32
CA PRO A 916 -26.42 11.90 5.52
C PRO A 916 -25.55 13.15 5.48
N SER A 917 -24.26 12.96 5.73
CA SER A 917 -23.25 14.01 5.74
C SER A 917 -22.13 13.72 4.74
N LEU A 918 -21.73 14.72 3.96
CA LEU A 918 -20.61 14.66 3.02
C LEU A 918 -19.59 15.76 3.33
N ILE A 919 -18.36 15.36 3.64
CA ILE A 919 -17.22 16.25 3.86
C ILE A 919 -16.19 16.01 2.77
N ILE A 920 -15.84 17.07 2.03
CA ILE A 920 -14.82 17.04 0.97
C ILE A 920 -13.61 17.84 1.46
N ALA A 921 -12.49 17.16 1.71
CA ALA A 921 -11.29 17.73 2.30
C ALA A 921 -10.16 17.85 1.27
N TYR A 922 -9.59 19.04 1.08
CA TYR A 922 -8.42 19.20 0.21
C TYR A 922 -7.19 18.53 0.84
N SER A 923 -6.60 17.57 0.13
CA SER A 923 -5.52 16.73 0.63
C SER A 923 -4.31 16.76 -0.31
N PRO A 924 -3.28 17.60 -0.02
CA PRO A 924 -2.05 17.62 -0.80
C PRO A 924 -1.35 16.25 -0.82
N CYS A 925 -0.79 15.91 -1.98
CA CYS A 925 -0.18 14.61 -2.25
C CYS A 925 1.19 14.76 -2.92
N ILE A 926 2.06 13.76 -2.73
CA ILE A 926 3.34 13.68 -3.46
C ILE A 926 3.15 13.72 -4.99
N SER A 927 2.01 13.22 -5.49
CA SER A 927 1.64 13.25 -6.91
C SER A 927 1.42 14.67 -7.46
N HIS A 928 1.17 15.66 -6.59
CA HIS A 928 1.12 17.07 -7.01
C HIS A 928 2.51 17.60 -7.34
N GLY A 929 3.55 17.03 -6.72
CA GLY A 929 4.94 17.44 -6.84
C GLY A 929 5.13 18.87 -6.33
N LEU A 930 4.83 19.10 -5.06
CA LEU A 930 4.98 20.42 -4.42
C LEU A 930 6.45 20.85 -4.44
N ARG A 931 6.77 21.98 -5.11
CA ARG A 931 8.15 22.50 -5.18
C ARG A 931 8.69 22.89 -3.80
N ALA A 932 7.81 23.33 -2.92
CA ALA A 932 8.15 23.68 -1.53
C ALA A 932 8.32 22.44 -0.63
N GLY A 933 8.03 21.23 -1.14
CA GLY A 933 8.09 19.96 -0.43
C GLY A 933 6.87 19.69 0.46
N MET A 934 6.67 18.41 0.82
CA MET A 934 5.55 17.97 1.66
C MET A 934 5.62 18.47 3.12
N GLY A 935 6.73 19.10 3.52
CA GLY A 935 6.81 19.84 4.79
C GLY A 935 6.03 21.13 4.82
N LYS A 936 5.49 21.54 3.67
CA LYS A 936 4.66 22.73 3.47
C LYS A 936 3.23 22.38 3.05
N SER A 937 2.78 21.13 3.24
CA SER A 937 1.42 20.70 2.85
C SER A 937 0.33 21.60 3.44
N GLN A 938 0.44 21.99 4.71
CA GLN A 938 -0.54 22.90 5.33
C GLN A 938 -0.52 24.31 4.72
N LEU A 939 0.66 24.80 4.35
CA LEU A 939 0.79 26.07 3.62
C LEU A 939 0.18 25.97 2.22
N GLU A 940 0.34 24.83 1.54
CA GLU A 940 -0.26 24.59 0.23
C GLU A 940 -1.79 24.60 0.29
N ILE A 941 -2.37 23.94 1.31
CA ILE A 941 -3.82 23.98 1.58
C ILE A 941 -4.29 25.43 1.78
N LYS A 942 -3.53 26.23 2.53
CA LYS A 942 -3.84 27.65 2.74
C LYS A 942 -3.79 28.44 1.43
N ASN A 943 -2.77 28.20 0.60
CA ASN A 943 -2.59 28.89 -0.67
C ASN A 943 -3.71 28.57 -1.66
N ALA A 944 -4.15 27.30 -1.73
CA ALA A 944 -5.26 26.87 -2.57
C ALA A 944 -6.55 27.65 -2.26
N VAL A 945 -6.84 27.92 -0.98
CA VAL A 945 -8.00 28.75 -0.60
C VAL A 945 -7.73 30.22 -0.86
N ALA A 946 -6.54 30.72 -0.51
CA ALA A 946 -6.20 32.13 -0.65
C ALA A 946 -6.22 32.64 -2.10
N CYS A 947 -5.97 31.78 -3.09
CA CYS A 947 -6.05 32.13 -4.51
C CYS A 947 -7.41 31.81 -5.16
N GLY A 948 -8.36 31.22 -4.43
CA GLY A 948 -9.69 30.88 -4.95
C GLY A 948 -9.75 29.57 -5.75
N TYR A 949 -8.69 28.76 -5.72
CA TYR A 949 -8.67 27.42 -6.30
C TYR A 949 -9.65 26.48 -5.57
N TRP A 950 -9.66 26.56 -4.25
CA TRP A 950 -10.55 25.80 -3.36
C TRP A 950 -11.46 26.73 -2.54
N GLY A 951 -12.78 26.55 -2.63
CA GLY A 951 -13.74 27.31 -1.83
C GLY A 951 -14.17 26.52 -0.59
N MET A 952 -14.11 27.14 0.59
CA MET A 952 -14.66 26.53 1.82
C MET A 952 -16.09 27.00 2.06
N TYR A 953 -16.99 26.05 2.34
CA TYR A 953 -18.39 26.29 2.65
C TYR A 953 -18.98 25.15 3.48
N ARG A 954 -20.17 25.39 4.04
CA ARG A 954 -21.05 24.38 4.66
C ARG A 954 -22.47 24.60 4.18
N TYR A 955 -23.16 23.52 3.86
CA TYR A 955 -24.58 23.45 3.60
C TYR A 955 -25.21 22.61 4.71
N ASN A 956 -26.01 23.26 5.56
CA ASN A 956 -26.62 22.63 6.73
C ASN A 956 -28.16 22.66 6.61
N PRO A 957 -28.80 21.51 6.31
CA PRO A 957 -30.25 21.41 6.15
C PRO A 957 -31.05 21.90 7.36
N THR A 958 -30.52 21.75 8.58
CA THR A 958 -31.22 22.18 9.81
C THR A 958 -31.45 23.69 9.89
N LEU A 959 -30.68 24.50 9.14
CA LEU A 959 -30.90 25.95 9.05
C LEU A 959 -32.13 26.26 8.21
N GLN A 960 -32.42 25.44 7.19
CA GLN A 960 -33.61 25.60 6.37
C GLN A 960 -34.89 25.38 7.19
N GLU A 961 -34.88 24.42 8.11
CA GLU A 961 -35.97 24.18 9.07
C GLU A 961 -36.20 25.39 10.00
N GLN A 962 -35.15 26.17 10.25
CA GLN A 962 -35.20 27.43 11.03
C GLN A 962 -35.55 28.65 10.17
N GLY A 963 -35.88 28.49 8.89
CA GLY A 963 -36.13 29.58 7.95
C GLY A 963 -34.90 30.41 7.58
N LYS A 964 -33.70 29.88 7.78
CA LYS A 964 -32.42 30.51 7.42
C LYS A 964 -31.86 29.87 6.15
N ASN A 965 -30.95 30.57 5.47
CA ASN A 965 -30.22 30.00 4.35
C ASN A 965 -29.34 28.83 4.84
N PRO A 966 -29.51 27.61 4.29
CA PRO A 966 -28.66 26.47 4.64
C PRO A 966 -27.21 26.60 4.17
N PHE A 967 -26.93 27.41 3.14
CA PHE A 967 -25.59 27.58 2.58
C PHE A 967 -24.81 28.72 3.27
N ILE A 968 -23.65 28.38 3.82
CA ILE A 968 -22.73 29.31 4.46
C ILE A 968 -21.40 29.28 3.71
N MET A 969 -21.00 30.42 3.17
CA MET A 969 -19.67 30.61 2.59
C MET A 969 -18.66 30.95 3.70
N ASP A 970 -17.73 30.04 3.97
CA ASP A 970 -16.73 30.24 5.04
C ASP A 970 -15.43 30.89 4.52
N SER A 971 -15.07 30.65 3.26
CA SER A 971 -13.88 31.28 2.65
C SER A 971 -14.14 32.72 2.22
N LYS A 972 -13.11 33.57 2.41
CA LYS A 972 -13.13 35.01 2.05
C LYS A 972 -12.85 35.23 0.55
N GLU A 973 -12.85 36.49 0.13
CA GLU A 973 -12.37 36.88 -1.19
C GLU A 973 -10.90 36.44 -1.41
N PRO A 974 -10.57 35.80 -2.55
CA PRO A 974 -9.21 35.49 -2.94
C PRO A 974 -8.32 36.73 -2.92
N THR A 975 -7.13 36.59 -2.36
CA THR A 975 -6.12 37.66 -2.27
C THR A 975 -4.79 37.26 -2.89
N ALA A 976 -4.54 35.96 -3.08
CA ALA A 976 -3.31 35.44 -3.67
C ALA A 976 -3.44 35.25 -5.19
N ASN A 977 -2.30 35.24 -5.87
CA ASN A 977 -2.23 35.02 -7.31
C ASN A 977 -2.51 33.54 -7.65
N PHE A 978 -3.49 33.28 -8.52
CA PHE A 978 -3.86 31.92 -8.94
C PHE A 978 -2.75 31.22 -9.71
N ARG A 979 -2.01 31.96 -10.55
CA ARG A 979 -0.95 31.40 -11.37
C ARG A 979 0.25 30.96 -10.55
N ASP A 980 0.61 31.71 -9.51
CA ASP A 980 1.71 31.34 -8.62
C ASP A 980 1.43 30.00 -7.91
N PHE A 981 0.17 29.76 -7.50
CA PHE A 981 -0.26 28.47 -6.95
C PHE A 981 -0.05 27.33 -7.95
N LEU A 982 -0.54 27.45 -9.18
CA LEU A 982 -0.34 26.42 -10.21
C LEU A 982 1.16 26.14 -10.45
N MET A 983 1.97 27.19 -10.59
CA MET A 983 3.41 27.04 -10.86
C MET A 983 4.20 26.50 -9.66
N GLY A 984 3.62 26.51 -8.46
CA GLY A 984 4.14 25.88 -7.24
C GLY A 984 4.13 24.35 -7.29
N GLU A 985 3.35 23.76 -8.19
CA GLU A 985 3.18 22.31 -8.33
C GLU A 985 3.74 21.79 -9.66
N VAL A 986 4.40 20.62 -9.62
CA VAL A 986 4.95 19.99 -10.83
C VAL A 986 3.84 19.55 -11.77
N ARG A 987 2.68 19.10 -11.28
CA ARG A 987 1.55 18.66 -12.12
C ARG A 987 1.02 19.73 -13.07
N TYR A 988 1.30 21.01 -12.83
CA TYR A 988 0.99 22.10 -13.76
C TYR A 988 2.23 22.63 -14.45
N SER A 989 3.32 22.85 -13.71
CA SER A 989 4.53 23.45 -14.31
C SER A 989 5.19 22.55 -15.37
N SER A 990 5.00 21.23 -15.32
CA SER A 990 5.43 20.31 -16.38
C SER A 990 4.65 20.49 -17.69
N LEU A 991 3.37 20.91 -17.62
CA LEU A 991 2.56 21.19 -18.81
C LEU A 991 3.15 22.32 -19.62
N LYS A 992 3.57 23.40 -18.95
CA LYS A 992 4.23 24.54 -19.60
C LYS A 992 5.54 24.13 -20.29
N ALA A 993 6.27 23.18 -19.71
CA ALA A 993 7.53 22.71 -20.26
C ALA A 993 7.33 21.80 -21.48
N GLN A 994 6.31 20.95 -21.48
CA GLN A 994 6.08 19.96 -22.54
C GLN A 994 5.20 20.48 -23.68
N TYR A 995 4.21 21.32 -23.37
CA TYR A 995 3.20 21.82 -24.30
C TYR A 995 2.98 23.34 -24.12
N PRO A 996 4.01 24.18 -24.38
CA PRO A 996 3.96 25.61 -24.08
C PRO A 996 2.80 26.34 -24.78
N ASP A 997 2.46 25.95 -26.02
CA ASP A 997 1.44 26.59 -26.85
C ASP A 997 0.02 26.42 -26.29
N THR A 998 -0.27 25.29 -25.63
CA THR A 998 -1.60 25.00 -25.06
C THR A 998 -1.69 25.31 -23.58
N ALA A 999 -0.55 25.37 -22.87
CA ALA A 999 -0.49 25.53 -21.43
C ALA A 999 -1.17 26.82 -20.95
N GLU A 1000 -0.87 27.97 -21.58
CA GLU A 1000 -1.41 29.26 -21.15
C GLU A 1000 -2.94 29.34 -21.27
N ALA A 1001 -3.50 28.79 -22.36
CA ALA A 1001 -4.95 28.72 -22.54
C ALA A 1001 -5.62 27.80 -21.50
N LEU A 1002 -4.99 26.66 -21.19
CA LEU A 1002 -5.51 25.74 -20.17
C LEU A 1002 -5.41 26.35 -18.76
N PHE A 1003 -4.33 27.05 -18.42
CA PHE A 1003 -4.21 27.73 -17.12
C PHE A 1003 -5.25 28.83 -16.95
N ALA A 1004 -5.46 29.67 -17.96
CA ALA A 1004 -6.51 30.69 -17.95
C ALA A 1004 -7.91 30.06 -17.81
N LYS A 1005 -8.14 28.92 -18.48
CA LYS A 1005 -9.38 28.14 -18.32
C LYS A 1005 -9.53 27.59 -16.90
N THR A 1006 -8.48 27.05 -16.29
CA THR A 1006 -8.49 26.54 -14.91
C THR A 1006 -8.86 27.65 -13.91
N GLU A 1007 -8.24 28.82 -14.04
CA GLU A 1007 -8.55 29.98 -13.21
C GLU A 1007 -10.01 30.42 -13.38
N LYS A 1008 -10.47 30.57 -14.64
CA LYS A 1008 -11.86 30.92 -14.95
C LYS A 1008 -12.86 29.91 -14.38
N ASP A 1009 -12.60 28.62 -14.53
CA ASP A 1009 -13.46 27.54 -14.03
C ASP A 1009 -13.56 27.60 -12.49
N ALA A 1010 -12.44 27.78 -11.80
CA ALA A 1010 -12.38 27.86 -10.34
C ALA A 1010 -13.10 29.10 -9.79
N LEU A 1011 -12.84 30.28 -10.36
CA LEU A 1011 -13.48 31.53 -9.94
C LEU A 1011 -14.97 31.57 -10.28
N SER A 1012 -15.39 30.98 -11.41
CA SER A 1012 -16.81 30.86 -11.76
C SER A 1012 -17.58 29.97 -10.78
N ARG A 1013 -16.97 28.85 -10.37
CA ARG A 1013 -17.51 27.97 -9.32
C ARG A 1013 -17.63 28.71 -7.99
N LEU A 1014 -16.57 29.42 -7.58
CA LEU A 1014 -16.57 30.23 -6.36
C LEU A 1014 -17.67 31.31 -6.38
N ALA A 1015 -17.85 32.00 -7.50
CA ALA A 1015 -18.91 32.98 -7.67
C ALA A 1015 -20.32 32.36 -7.57
N THR A 1016 -20.48 31.12 -8.05
CA THR A 1016 -21.74 30.37 -7.90
C THR A 1016 -22.04 30.08 -6.43
N TYR A 1017 -21.06 29.61 -5.67
CA TYR A 1017 -21.21 29.39 -4.21
C TYR A 1017 -21.58 30.68 -3.46
N ARG A 1018 -20.99 31.82 -3.83
CA ARG A 1018 -21.34 33.10 -3.20
C ARG A 1018 -22.77 33.53 -3.47
N LYS A 1019 -23.30 33.28 -4.67
CA LYS A 1019 -24.71 33.54 -4.97
C LYS A 1019 -25.62 32.69 -4.08
N LEU A 1020 -25.27 31.43 -3.82
CA LEU A 1020 -26.02 30.58 -2.90
C LEU A 1020 -26.02 31.12 -1.47
N ALA A 1021 -24.95 31.78 -1.02
CA ALA A 1021 -24.89 32.40 0.32
C ALA A 1021 -25.67 33.72 0.46
N GLN A 1022 -26.11 34.31 -0.65
CA GLN A 1022 -26.84 35.60 -0.67
C GLN A 1022 -28.36 35.44 -0.75
N GLY A 1023 -28.83 34.30 -1.29
CA GLY A 1023 -30.26 33.94 -1.31
C GLY A 1023 -30.76 33.51 0.06
#